data_AF-A1ZGE7-F1
#
_entry.id   AF-A1ZGE7-F1
#
_cell.length_a   1.000
_cell.length_b   1.000
_cell.length_c   1.000
_cell.angle_alpha   90.00
_cell.angle_beta   90.00
_cell.angle_gamma   90.00
#
_symmetry.space_group_name_H-M   'P 1'
#
loop_
_entity.id
_entity.type
_entity.pdbx_description
1 polymer ?
#
loop_
_entity_poly.entity_id
_entity_poly.type
_entity_poly.pdbx_seq_one_letter_code
_entity_poly.pdbx_strand_id
1 'polypeptide(L)'
;MSDSNRERDLVLTPNEFAFISDQTKGNINVYVGPYKTSLANTDKPVIFDPHSKKFDRCTLDKSLQTFTTAPEGWYVVMKNPPQDETQPKNGTVSNLVALNVGRKVNIPGPINFALWPGQMVKVLRGHNLRSNQYLAVRVYDEDEAHKNWAKAVIKTKSSAEHPKDEEENNDGSETAEVTNIEDMPDLTMGKMLIIKGDSVSFYIPPTGIEVVRDVNGNYVREAVTLERLEYCILLDEDGNKRYIQGPAVVFPQPTEEFVYRNGSRKFKAIELNEMSGLYIKVIAPYEENGQTYKEGEELFVTGKEQMIYYPRPEHAIIKYGNKERHYAIAIPAGEGRYYLNRKTGKVSLKKGPAMFLPDPREAVFVKRVIDPKKVKLWFPGNSEALEYNKQLKGELDRRKSSEGYLEASTEPLAAVEAEELDDEIAEKPRRNKKEKVSKEMAGDEFTRDQTFTPPRTITLDTKYDGAVTINLWTGYAILVVSKTGQRKVIVGPQTYLLEYDESLEAITLSTGTPKTTENTIDTVYLRALHNKISDIVKAESSDFTQVSITLSYRVNFTGDSEKWFNVQNYVKFLTDHMRSFIRNLVKKHTIMDFYGNGIDILRNGVLGASSKTNKRPGRLFEENNVHIYDLEVLDIRLSDISIENLLISAQQEVVKQTLRIDAEKRKLEFTQKSEDINQKISATKSVTVQKQFELEKKEAEKELELILSRINTEIQTKRRNLEANLEEQSLLTQINDAELERKQKEEDLLLDIAQKELEQELELLRADVEAVVQKAEAVSPKLIAALQSFADKALAEKVAKSMSPLAILGGKSVAHVFSNMLKGTKLAHVLENEADNEIDDIEEGEY
;
A
#
# COMPACT_ATOMS: atom_id res chain seq x y z
N MET A 1 1.14 14.86 -113.97
CA MET A 1 1.38 13.80 -114.96
C MET A 1 0.08 13.04 -115.15
N SER A 2 -0.27 12.85 -116.39
CA SER A 2 -1.45 12.16 -116.92
C SER A 2 -1.38 10.65 -116.68
N ASP A 3 -2.32 10.10 -115.94
CA ASP A 3 -2.74 8.70 -116.10
C ASP A 3 -4.12 8.70 -116.76
N SER A 4 -4.11 8.65 -118.10
CA SER A 4 -5.28 8.35 -118.91
C SER A 4 -5.70 6.91 -118.72
N ASN A 5 -7.02 6.66 -118.68
CA ASN A 5 -7.64 5.34 -118.88
C ASN A 5 -7.15 4.20 -117.98
N ARG A 6 -7.34 4.33 -116.66
CA ARG A 6 -7.64 3.14 -115.86
C ARG A 6 -9.08 2.73 -116.17
N GLU A 7 -9.24 1.57 -116.83
CA GLU A 7 -10.51 0.86 -116.96
C GLU A 7 -11.24 0.90 -115.60
N ARG A 8 -12.40 1.54 -115.55
CA ARG A 8 -13.26 1.58 -114.35
C ARG A 8 -14.05 0.28 -114.25
N ASP A 9 -13.34 -0.83 -114.24
CA ASP A 9 -13.90 -2.14 -114.02
C ASP A 9 -14.26 -2.28 -112.54
N LEU A 10 -15.56 -2.40 -112.28
CA LEU A 10 -16.05 -2.84 -110.97
C LEU A 10 -15.89 -4.36 -110.91
N VAL A 11 -14.94 -4.80 -110.11
CA VAL A 11 -14.73 -6.21 -109.77
C VAL A 11 -15.17 -6.41 -108.33
N LEU A 12 -16.26 -7.15 -108.13
CA LEU A 12 -16.74 -7.56 -106.83
C LEU A 12 -16.33 -9.00 -106.57
N THR A 13 -15.60 -9.23 -105.49
CA THR A 13 -15.26 -10.59 -105.05
C THR A 13 -16.44 -11.21 -104.28
N PRO A 14 -16.44 -12.53 -104.01
CA PRO A 14 -17.47 -13.14 -103.16
C PRO A 14 -17.55 -12.43 -101.80
N ASN A 15 -18.77 -12.21 -101.29
CA ASN A 15 -19.09 -11.43 -100.08
C ASN A 15 -18.87 -9.92 -100.17
N GLU A 16 -18.69 -9.37 -101.37
CA GLU A 16 -18.67 -7.91 -101.59
C GLU A 16 -19.89 -7.45 -102.39
N PHE A 17 -20.38 -6.26 -102.08
CA PHE A 17 -21.39 -5.57 -102.86
C PHE A 17 -21.05 -4.08 -102.96
N ALA A 18 -21.60 -3.40 -103.97
CA ALA A 18 -21.45 -1.96 -104.12
C ALA A 18 -22.75 -1.32 -104.57
N PHE A 19 -22.98 -0.07 -104.13
CA PHE A 19 -24.08 0.74 -104.60
C PHE A 19 -23.61 1.67 -105.72
N ILE A 20 -24.30 1.59 -106.87
CA ILE A 20 -24.03 2.45 -108.02
C ILE A 20 -25.30 3.24 -108.32
N SER A 21 -25.16 4.57 -108.36
CA SER A 21 -26.22 5.48 -108.75
C SER A 21 -26.14 5.76 -110.25
N ASP A 22 -27.20 5.44 -110.97
CA ASP A 22 -27.42 5.85 -112.36
C ASP A 22 -27.89 7.31 -112.38
N GLN A 23 -27.06 8.23 -112.87
CA GLN A 23 -27.41 9.66 -112.91
C GLN A 23 -28.48 10.00 -113.97
N THR A 24 -28.78 9.09 -114.90
CA THR A 24 -29.80 9.30 -115.93
C THR A 24 -31.20 8.93 -115.41
N LYS A 25 -31.31 7.83 -114.66
CA LYS A 25 -32.59 7.36 -114.10
C LYS A 25 -32.81 7.72 -112.63
N GLY A 26 -31.76 8.13 -111.92
CA GLY A 26 -31.80 8.41 -110.48
C GLY A 26 -31.89 7.15 -109.60
N ASN A 27 -31.89 5.96 -110.22
CA ASN A 27 -31.97 4.69 -109.50
C ASN A 27 -30.62 4.33 -108.88
N ILE A 28 -30.66 3.69 -107.72
CA ILE A 28 -29.49 3.13 -107.06
C ILE A 28 -29.61 1.61 -107.17
N ASN A 29 -28.66 1.02 -107.88
CA ASN A 29 -28.60 -0.42 -108.10
C ASN A 29 -27.56 -1.02 -107.17
N VAL A 30 -27.86 -2.20 -106.63
CA VAL A 30 -26.92 -2.99 -105.85
C VAL A 30 -26.28 -4.03 -106.76
N TYR A 31 -24.96 -3.96 -106.85
CA TYR A 31 -24.14 -4.95 -107.54
C TYR A 31 -23.63 -5.90 -106.47
N VAL A 32 -23.86 -7.20 -106.65
CA VAL A 32 -23.53 -8.22 -105.64
C VAL A 32 -22.52 -9.21 -106.21
N GLY A 33 -21.39 -9.40 -105.53
CA GLY A 33 -20.32 -10.30 -105.93
C GLY A 33 -20.68 -11.78 -105.79
N PRO A 34 -19.95 -12.69 -106.50
CA PRO A 34 -18.89 -12.40 -107.45
C PRO A 34 -19.45 -11.85 -108.77
N TYR A 35 -19.03 -10.65 -109.19
CA TYR A 35 -19.55 -9.99 -110.38
C TYR A 35 -18.50 -9.03 -110.96
N LYS A 36 -18.29 -9.05 -112.28
CA LYS A 36 -17.39 -8.13 -112.98
C LYS A 36 -18.17 -7.35 -114.05
N THR A 37 -18.04 -6.03 -114.04
CA THR A 37 -18.60 -5.17 -115.10
C THR A 37 -17.79 -3.88 -115.23
N SER A 38 -17.75 -3.29 -116.43
CA SER A 38 -17.21 -1.94 -116.63
C SER A 38 -18.33 -0.91 -116.39
N LEU A 39 -18.06 0.13 -115.60
CA LEU A 39 -19.06 1.17 -115.28
C LEU A 39 -19.22 2.18 -116.42
N ALA A 40 -20.46 2.59 -116.72
CA ALA A 40 -20.72 3.64 -117.70
C ALA A 40 -20.35 5.03 -117.15
N ASN A 41 -20.16 6.03 -118.03
CA ASN A 41 -19.81 7.40 -117.61
C ASN A 41 -20.86 8.06 -116.70
N THR A 42 -22.13 7.66 -116.85
CA THR A 42 -23.29 8.10 -116.08
C THR A 42 -23.40 7.43 -114.70
N ASP A 43 -22.69 6.33 -114.49
CA ASP A 43 -22.71 5.57 -113.25
C ASP A 43 -21.72 6.16 -112.25
N LYS A 44 -22.21 6.44 -111.04
CA LYS A 44 -21.38 6.95 -109.94
C LYS A 44 -21.47 6.01 -108.73
N PRO A 45 -20.33 5.55 -108.19
CA PRO A 45 -20.32 4.82 -106.93
C PRO A 45 -20.79 5.72 -105.80
N VAL A 46 -21.66 5.18 -104.96
CA VAL A 46 -22.22 5.85 -103.79
C VAL A 46 -22.13 4.95 -102.57
N ILE A 47 -22.08 5.54 -101.39
CA ILE A 47 -22.19 4.84 -100.12
C ILE A 47 -23.36 5.43 -99.33
N PHE A 48 -24.12 4.59 -98.66
CA PHE A 48 -25.20 5.06 -97.79
C PHE A 48 -24.62 5.39 -96.42
N ASP A 49 -24.73 6.64 -95.98
CA ASP A 49 -24.37 7.03 -94.62
C ASP A 49 -25.57 6.83 -93.67
N PRO A 50 -25.47 5.90 -92.69
CA PRO A 50 -26.55 5.65 -91.74
C PRO A 50 -26.90 6.83 -90.84
N HIS A 51 -25.97 7.76 -90.62
CA HIS A 51 -26.17 8.91 -89.73
C HIS A 51 -26.92 10.05 -90.42
N SER A 52 -26.44 10.49 -91.60
CA SER A 52 -27.10 11.54 -92.39
C SER A 52 -28.30 11.02 -93.21
N LYS A 53 -28.46 9.70 -93.32
CA LYS A 53 -29.48 8.99 -94.13
C LYS A 53 -29.44 9.39 -95.61
N LYS A 54 -28.27 9.80 -96.11
CA LYS A 54 -28.05 10.22 -97.50
C LYS A 54 -27.06 9.29 -98.19
N PHE A 55 -27.11 9.30 -99.52
CA PHE A 55 -26.11 8.63 -100.35
C PHE A 55 -25.01 9.62 -100.71
N ASP A 56 -23.81 9.37 -100.19
CA ASP A 56 -22.65 10.18 -100.47
C ASP A 56 -21.88 9.62 -101.67
N ARG A 57 -21.48 10.53 -102.57
CA ARG A 57 -20.66 10.18 -103.73
C ARG A 57 -19.26 9.83 -103.24
N CYS A 58 -18.78 8.64 -103.58
CA CYS A 58 -17.47 8.16 -103.14
C CYS A 58 -16.64 7.64 -104.33
N THR A 59 -15.40 7.24 -104.06
CA THR A 59 -14.56 6.54 -105.04
C THR A 59 -14.98 5.07 -105.14
N LEU A 60 -14.64 4.41 -106.24
CA LEU A 60 -14.99 3.00 -106.48
C LEU A 60 -14.57 2.10 -105.29
N ASP A 61 -13.32 2.22 -104.84
CA ASP A 61 -12.78 1.44 -103.72
C ASP A 61 -13.52 1.70 -102.40
N LYS A 62 -14.07 2.91 -102.19
CA LYS A 62 -14.84 3.26 -101.00
C LYS A 62 -16.31 2.80 -101.07
N SER A 63 -16.80 2.44 -102.25
CA SER A 63 -18.17 1.92 -102.43
C SER A 63 -18.27 0.41 -102.20
N LEU A 64 -17.14 -0.30 -102.20
CA LEU A 64 -17.04 -1.72 -101.89
C LEU A 64 -17.38 -1.95 -100.41
N GLN A 65 -18.45 -2.71 -100.18
CA GLN A 65 -18.93 -3.08 -98.86
C GLN A 65 -18.96 -4.61 -98.74
N THR A 66 -18.70 -5.10 -97.54
CA THR A 66 -18.78 -6.53 -97.26
C THR A 66 -20.20 -6.92 -96.85
N PHE A 67 -20.59 -8.15 -97.15
CA PHE A 67 -21.90 -8.67 -96.75
C PHE A 67 -22.09 -8.58 -95.24
N THR A 68 -23.34 -8.38 -94.84
CA THR A 68 -23.70 -8.44 -93.43
C THR A 68 -23.74 -9.90 -93.01
N THR A 69 -22.71 -10.33 -92.29
CA THR A 69 -22.62 -11.69 -91.74
C THR A 69 -22.94 -11.66 -90.25
N ALA A 70 -23.94 -12.43 -89.82
CA ALA A 70 -24.14 -12.79 -88.42
C ALA A 70 -23.91 -14.29 -88.26
N PRO A 71 -22.86 -14.73 -87.54
CA PRO A 71 -22.63 -16.15 -87.29
C PRO A 71 -23.68 -16.72 -86.32
N GLU A 72 -23.63 -18.03 -86.09
CA GLU A 72 -24.53 -18.69 -85.13
C GLU A 72 -24.44 -18.04 -83.74
N GLY A 73 -25.58 -17.84 -83.10
CA GLY A 73 -25.66 -17.17 -81.80
C GLY A 73 -25.54 -15.64 -81.85
N TRP A 74 -25.52 -15.04 -83.04
CA TRP A 74 -25.64 -13.59 -83.26
C TRP A 74 -26.96 -13.29 -83.97
N TYR A 75 -27.39 -12.03 -83.97
CA TYR A 75 -28.59 -11.58 -84.66
C TYR A 75 -28.37 -10.21 -85.30
N VAL A 76 -29.10 -9.94 -86.37
CA VAL A 76 -29.08 -8.66 -87.07
C VAL A 76 -30.34 -7.88 -86.71
N VAL A 77 -30.14 -6.68 -86.21
CA VAL A 77 -31.20 -5.68 -86.09
C VAL A 77 -31.21 -4.90 -87.39
N MET A 78 -32.20 -5.15 -88.24
CA MET A 78 -32.37 -4.48 -89.53
C MET A 78 -33.45 -3.41 -89.44
N LYS A 79 -33.15 -2.22 -89.93
CA LYS A 79 -34.14 -1.17 -90.21
C LYS A 79 -34.42 -1.12 -91.70
N ASN A 80 -35.67 -0.85 -92.03
CA ASN A 80 -36.20 -0.81 -93.40
C ASN A 80 -36.11 -2.18 -94.11
N PRO A 81 -36.71 -3.26 -93.54
CA PRO A 81 -36.70 -4.56 -94.19
C PRO A 81 -37.39 -4.51 -95.57
N PRO A 82 -37.02 -5.40 -96.51
CA PRO A 82 -37.66 -5.45 -97.82
C PRO A 82 -39.09 -5.97 -97.68
N GLN A 83 -40.02 -5.46 -98.48
CA GLN A 83 -41.43 -5.85 -98.41
C GLN A 83 -41.65 -7.33 -98.72
N ASP A 84 -40.85 -7.88 -99.63
CA ASP A 84 -40.91 -9.27 -100.07
C ASP A 84 -40.02 -10.22 -99.25
N GLU A 85 -39.40 -9.75 -98.17
CA GLU A 85 -38.44 -10.49 -97.31
C GLU A 85 -37.20 -11.06 -98.02
N THR A 86 -37.06 -10.87 -99.34
CA THR A 86 -35.92 -11.34 -100.14
C THR A 86 -34.74 -10.39 -100.13
N GLN A 87 -33.53 -10.95 -100.02
CA GLN A 87 -32.27 -10.20 -100.11
C GLN A 87 -31.74 -10.17 -101.55
N PRO A 88 -30.84 -9.23 -101.89
CA PRO A 88 -30.19 -9.16 -103.20
C PRO A 88 -29.51 -10.49 -103.58
N LYS A 89 -29.68 -10.93 -104.83
CA LYS A 89 -29.14 -12.21 -105.30
C LYS A 89 -27.66 -12.09 -105.66
N ASN A 90 -26.86 -13.05 -105.18
CA ASN A 90 -25.42 -13.11 -105.46
C ASN A 90 -25.12 -13.21 -106.95
N GLY A 91 -24.06 -12.53 -107.41
CA GLY A 91 -23.60 -12.57 -108.80
C GLY A 91 -24.51 -11.88 -109.82
N THR A 92 -25.42 -11.00 -109.36
CA THR A 92 -26.33 -10.25 -110.23
C THR A 92 -26.41 -8.78 -109.84
N VAL A 93 -26.94 -7.96 -110.76
CA VAL A 93 -27.32 -6.57 -110.49
C VAL A 93 -28.80 -6.55 -110.16
N SER A 94 -29.14 -5.97 -109.01
CA SER A 94 -30.54 -5.82 -108.60
C SER A 94 -30.91 -4.34 -108.45
N ASN A 95 -32.07 -3.98 -108.99
CA ASN A 95 -32.66 -2.66 -108.76
C ASN A 95 -33.30 -2.62 -107.37
N LEU A 96 -33.32 -1.45 -106.73
CA LEU A 96 -33.94 -1.24 -105.42
C LEU A 96 -35.40 -1.76 -105.37
N VAL A 97 -35.68 -2.63 -104.42
CA VAL A 97 -37.03 -3.12 -104.08
C VAL A 97 -37.69 -2.18 -103.06
N ALA A 98 -39.02 -2.17 -102.98
CA ALA A 98 -39.75 -1.44 -101.96
C ALA A 98 -39.35 -1.89 -100.55
N LEU A 99 -38.95 -0.91 -99.71
CA LEU A 99 -38.58 -1.14 -98.32
C LEU A 99 -39.69 -0.64 -97.39
N ASN A 100 -39.92 -1.38 -96.30
CA ASN A 100 -40.81 -0.95 -95.21
C ASN A 100 -40.09 0.10 -94.34
N VAL A 101 -39.99 1.33 -94.85
CA VAL A 101 -39.26 2.42 -94.20
C VAL A 101 -39.84 2.71 -92.81
N GLY A 102 -38.98 2.74 -91.79
CA GLY A 102 -39.36 2.98 -90.39
C GLY A 102 -39.59 1.72 -89.57
N ARG A 103 -39.78 0.54 -90.20
CA ARG A 103 -39.91 -0.74 -89.51
C ARG A 103 -38.54 -1.32 -89.11
N LYS A 104 -38.49 -2.00 -87.97
CA LYS A 104 -37.31 -2.68 -87.43
C LYS A 104 -37.62 -4.17 -87.27
N VAL A 105 -36.69 -5.04 -87.66
CA VAL A 105 -36.81 -6.50 -87.51
C VAL A 105 -35.54 -7.09 -86.93
N ASN A 106 -35.69 -8.14 -86.11
CA ASN A 106 -34.57 -8.90 -85.56
C ASN A 106 -34.48 -10.24 -86.30
N ILE A 107 -33.33 -10.51 -86.92
CA ILE A 107 -33.09 -11.73 -87.70
C ILE A 107 -32.00 -12.56 -87.00
N PRO A 108 -32.30 -13.75 -86.47
CA PRO A 108 -31.27 -14.61 -85.87
C PRO A 108 -30.34 -15.18 -86.95
N GLY A 109 -29.06 -15.33 -86.62
CA GLY A 109 -28.07 -16.02 -87.45
C GLY A 109 -28.24 -17.54 -87.43
N PRO A 110 -27.55 -18.28 -88.33
CA PRO A 110 -26.54 -17.79 -89.26
C PRO A 110 -27.13 -17.17 -90.54
N ILE A 111 -26.74 -15.92 -90.85
CA ILE A 111 -27.17 -15.20 -92.07
C ILE A 111 -25.98 -14.46 -92.70
N ASN A 112 -25.94 -14.45 -94.03
CA ASN A 112 -24.91 -13.74 -94.82
C ASN A 112 -25.56 -13.19 -96.10
N PHE A 113 -25.73 -11.87 -96.21
CA PHE A 113 -26.36 -11.23 -97.36
C PHE A 113 -25.88 -9.80 -97.62
N ALA A 114 -26.05 -9.33 -98.86
CA ALA A 114 -25.84 -7.94 -99.25
C ALA A 114 -27.03 -7.06 -98.86
N LEU A 115 -26.79 -5.77 -98.56
CA LEU A 115 -27.85 -4.85 -98.16
C LEU A 115 -28.55 -4.23 -99.37
N TRP A 116 -29.84 -3.96 -99.26
CA TRP A 116 -30.51 -3.06 -100.18
C TRP A 116 -30.12 -1.59 -99.89
N PRO A 117 -30.07 -0.72 -100.92
CA PRO A 117 -29.85 0.71 -100.72
C PRO A 117 -30.85 1.31 -99.71
N GLY A 118 -30.36 1.94 -98.64
CA GLY A 118 -31.20 2.55 -97.60
C GLY A 118 -31.55 1.62 -96.42
N GLN A 119 -31.11 0.35 -96.44
CA GLN A 119 -31.15 -0.52 -95.28
C GLN A 119 -30.04 -0.17 -94.29
N MET A 120 -30.36 -0.28 -93.00
CA MET A 120 -29.39 -0.13 -91.93
C MET A 120 -29.42 -1.37 -91.07
N VAL A 121 -28.25 -1.95 -90.82
CA VAL A 121 -28.12 -3.15 -90.01
C VAL A 121 -27.17 -2.93 -88.86
N LYS A 122 -27.48 -3.57 -87.74
CA LYS A 122 -26.57 -3.68 -86.60
C LYS A 122 -26.45 -5.14 -86.22
N VAL A 123 -25.24 -5.68 -86.36
CA VAL A 123 -24.93 -7.05 -85.97
C VAL A 123 -24.67 -7.07 -84.46
N LEU A 124 -25.48 -7.83 -83.72
CA LEU A 124 -25.40 -7.95 -82.28
C LEU A 124 -25.17 -9.40 -81.88
N ARG A 125 -24.36 -9.61 -80.84
CA ARG A 125 -24.20 -10.93 -80.24
C ARG A 125 -25.47 -11.28 -79.47
N GLY A 126 -25.93 -12.53 -79.57
CA GLY A 126 -26.97 -13.06 -78.70
C GLY A 126 -26.52 -13.05 -77.24
N HIS A 127 -27.49 -12.96 -76.34
CA HIS A 127 -27.21 -12.66 -74.93
C HIS A 127 -27.10 -13.96 -74.14
N ASN A 128 -25.88 -14.29 -73.69
CA ASN A 128 -25.65 -15.40 -72.77
C ASN A 128 -25.90 -14.94 -71.33
N LEU A 129 -26.68 -15.71 -70.58
CA LEU A 129 -27.05 -15.42 -69.21
C LEU A 129 -26.55 -16.51 -68.26
N ARG A 130 -25.87 -16.08 -67.20
CA ARG A 130 -25.59 -16.93 -66.03
C ARG A 130 -26.77 -16.92 -65.06
N SER A 131 -26.80 -17.87 -64.12
CA SER A 131 -27.86 -17.99 -63.10
C SER A 131 -28.10 -16.73 -62.28
N ASN A 132 -27.12 -15.83 -62.17
CA ASN A 132 -27.22 -14.58 -61.43
C ASN A 132 -27.20 -13.34 -62.34
N GLN A 133 -27.66 -13.47 -63.58
CA GLN A 133 -27.73 -12.38 -64.54
C GLN A 133 -29.14 -12.28 -65.10
N TYR A 134 -29.51 -11.11 -65.62
CA TYR A 134 -30.81 -10.89 -66.24
C TYR A 134 -30.72 -9.87 -67.37
N LEU A 135 -31.74 -9.85 -68.23
CA LEU A 135 -31.92 -8.84 -69.26
C LEU A 135 -33.15 -8.00 -68.93
N ALA A 136 -33.02 -6.68 -69.07
CA ALA A 136 -34.16 -5.79 -69.13
C ALA A 136 -34.58 -5.64 -70.59
N VAL A 137 -35.83 -5.94 -70.87
CA VAL A 137 -36.38 -6.03 -72.22
C VAL A 137 -37.60 -5.12 -72.31
N ARG A 138 -37.71 -4.36 -73.39
CA ARG A 138 -38.83 -3.45 -73.63
C ARG A 138 -39.58 -3.82 -74.89
N VAL A 139 -40.90 -3.80 -74.81
CA VAL A 139 -41.76 -3.91 -76.00
C VAL A 139 -41.79 -2.55 -76.70
N TYR A 140 -41.35 -2.51 -77.96
CA TYR A 140 -41.41 -1.29 -78.77
C TYR A 140 -42.56 -1.32 -79.80
N ASP A 141 -43.07 -2.50 -80.12
CA ASP A 141 -44.17 -2.73 -81.06
C ASP A 141 -44.95 -3.97 -80.61
N GLU A 142 -46.18 -3.75 -80.15
CA GLU A 142 -47.06 -4.74 -79.52
C GLU A 142 -47.53 -5.81 -80.51
N ASP A 143 -48.04 -5.39 -81.68
CA ASP A 143 -48.53 -6.29 -82.73
C ASP A 143 -47.44 -7.23 -83.23
N GLU A 144 -46.23 -6.70 -83.41
CA GLU A 144 -45.08 -7.49 -83.84
C GLU A 144 -44.53 -8.38 -82.73
N ALA A 145 -44.57 -7.94 -81.47
CA ALA A 145 -44.14 -8.74 -80.33
C ALA A 145 -45.05 -9.97 -80.15
N HIS A 146 -46.37 -9.80 -80.22
CA HIS A 146 -47.33 -10.91 -80.14
C HIS A 146 -47.13 -11.94 -81.26
N LYS A 147 -46.96 -11.49 -82.51
CA LYS A 147 -46.77 -12.38 -83.68
C LYS A 147 -45.46 -13.16 -83.65
N ASN A 148 -44.41 -12.57 -83.07
CA ASN A 148 -43.05 -13.12 -83.14
C ASN A 148 -42.54 -13.66 -81.80
N TRP A 149 -43.32 -13.64 -80.73
CA TRP A 149 -42.92 -14.16 -79.41
C TRP A 149 -42.42 -15.61 -79.48
N ALA A 150 -43.14 -16.48 -80.17
CA ALA A 150 -42.76 -17.89 -80.38
C ALA A 150 -41.49 -18.08 -81.25
N LYS A 151 -41.05 -17.02 -81.97
CA LYS A 151 -39.83 -17.02 -82.77
C LYS A 151 -38.60 -16.53 -81.98
N ALA A 152 -38.77 -16.20 -80.70
CA ALA A 152 -37.65 -15.88 -79.82
C ALA A 152 -36.74 -17.12 -79.67
N VAL A 153 -35.43 -16.93 -79.81
CA VAL A 153 -34.48 -18.02 -79.57
C VAL A 153 -34.15 -18.03 -78.08
N ILE A 154 -34.80 -18.93 -77.34
CA ILE A 154 -34.64 -19.12 -75.90
C ILE A 154 -34.05 -20.51 -75.66
N LYS A 155 -32.88 -20.60 -75.03
CA LYS A 155 -32.36 -21.87 -74.51
C LYS A 155 -32.55 -21.90 -73.00
N THR A 156 -33.40 -22.78 -72.49
CA THR A 156 -33.57 -22.99 -71.06
C THR A 156 -32.44 -23.88 -70.51
N LYS A 157 -32.22 -23.90 -69.19
CA LYS A 157 -31.17 -24.73 -68.59
C LYS A 157 -31.52 -26.22 -68.48
N SER A 158 -32.81 -26.57 -68.50
CA SER A 158 -33.29 -27.96 -68.42
C SER A 158 -33.25 -28.70 -69.75
N SER A 159 -33.07 -28.02 -70.88
CA SER A 159 -33.06 -28.64 -72.21
C SER A 159 -31.72 -29.31 -72.59
N ALA A 160 -30.85 -29.61 -71.62
CA ALA A 160 -29.53 -30.20 -71.86
C ALA A 160 -29.42 -31.70 -71.52
N GLU A 161 -30.43 -32.33 -70.92
CA GLU A 161 -30.43 -33.78 -70.68
C GLU A 161 -31.83 -34.34 -70.92
N HIS A 162 -31.98 -35.14 -71.99
CA HIS A 162 -32.73 -36.41 -72.07
C HIS A 162 -32.92 -36.82 -73.55
N PRO A 163 -32.30 -37.93 -74.01
CA PRO A 163 -32.90 -38.74 -75.07
C PRO A 163 -34.19 -39.36 -74.52
N LYS A 164 -35.18 -39.48 -75.39
CA LYS A 164 -36.49 -40.13 -75.17
C LYS A 164 -36.34 -41.40 -74.32
N ASP A 165 -37.15 -41.52 -73.27
CA ASP A 165 -37.99 -42.69 -72.99
C ASP A 165 -39.07 -42.31 -71.96
N GLU A 166 -40.27 -42.79 -72.21
CA GLU A 166 -41.47 -42.64 -71.39
C GLU A 166 -41.37 -43.52 -70.13
N GLU A 167 -41.82 -43.03 -68.97
CA GLU A 167 -42.85 -43.68 -68.14
C GLU A 167 -43.12 -42.90 -66.85
N GLU A 168 -44.38 -42.96 -66.43
CA GLU A 168 -45.01 -42.28 -65.31
C GLU A 168 -44.39 -42.67 -63.95
N ASN A 169 -44.29 -41.72 -63.02
CA ASN A 169 -44.89 -41.87 -61.70
C ASN A 169 -44.94 -40.54 -60.94
N ASN A 170 -46.09 -40.34 -60.32
CA ASN A 170 -46.54 -39.15 -59.64
C ASN A 170 -46.42 -39.40 -58.12
N ASP A 171 -45.71 -38.55 -57.37
CA ASP A 171 -46.10 -38.27 -55.98
C ASP A 171 -45.55 -36.93 -55.50
N GLY A 172 -46.38 -36.21 -54.74
CA GLY A 172 -46.29 -34.78 -54.54
C GLY A 172 -45.42 -34.31 -53.36
N SER A 173 -44.83 -33.12 -53.53
CA SER A 173 -44.51 -32.19 -52.44
C SER A 173 -44.36 -30.75 -52.96
N GLU A 174 -45.32 -29.91 -52.59
CA GLU A 174 -45.26 -28.44 -52.33
C GLU A 174 -44.38 -27.57 -53.25
N THR A 175 -44.97 -27.22 -54.41
CA THR A 175 -44.99 -25.90 -55.06
C THR A 175 -43.80 -24.96 -54.84
N ALA A 176 -42.68 -25.25 -55.51
CA ALA A 176 -41.92 -24.20 -56.16
C ALA A 176 -42.62 -23.88 -57.49
N GLU A 177 -43.16 -22.66 -57.65
CA GLU A 177 -43.69 -22.19 -58.92
C GLU A 177 -42.58 -22.23 -59.99
N VAL A 178 -42.56 -23.32 -60.75
CA VAL A 178 -41.83 -23.39 -62.01
C VAL A 178 -42.61 -22.50 -62.97
N THR A 179 -42.19 -21.24 -63.11
CA THR A 179 -42.75 -20.35 -64.13
C THR A 179 -42.48 -20.97 -65.50
N ASN A 180 -43.50 -21.62 -66.06
CA ASN A 180 -43.59 -21.96 -67.46
C ASN A 180 -43.42 -20.65 -68.26
N ILE A 181 -42.34 -20.54 -69.02
CA ILE A 181 -42.11 -19.43 -69.97
C ILE A 181 -43.05 -19.57 -71.20
N GLU A 182 -44.02 -20.48 -71.14
CA GLU A 182 -44.98 -20.77 -72.22
C GLU A 182 -46.24 -19.89 -72.16
N ASP A 183 -46.56 -19.28 -71.01
CA ASP A 183 -47.63 -18.27 -70.96
C ASP A 183 -47.13 -16.95 -71.54
N MET A 184 -47.81 -16.49 -72.59
CA MET A 184 -47.50 -15.22 -73.23
C MET A 184 -47.66 -14.10 -72.20
N PRO A 185 -46.58 -13.39 -71.81
CA PRO A 185 -46.70 -12.27 -70.90
C PRO A 185 -47.53 -11.18 -71.56
N ASP A 186 -48.12 -10.30 -70.75
CA ASP A 186 -48.76 -9.10 -71.29
C ASP A 186 -47.69 -8.21 -71.95
N LEU A 187 -47.79 -8.08 -73.29
CA LEU A 187 -46.84 -7.45 -74.21
C LEU A 187 -47.32 -6.06 -74.66
N THR A 188 -47.87 -5.27 -73.75
CA THR A 188 -48.25 -3.88 -74.00
C THR A 188 -47.07 -2.99 -74.39
N MET A 189 -47.31 -2.01 -75.27
CA MET A 189 -46.27 -1.08 -75.73
C MET A 189 -45.59 -0.33 -74.57
N GLY A 190 -44.25 -0.30 -74.58
CA GLY A 190 -43.45 0.39 -73.57
C GLY A 190 -43.22 -0.41 -72.29
N LYS A 191 -43.95 -1.52 -72.09
CA LYS A 191 -43.79 -2.38 -70.92
C LYS A 191 -42.41 -3.01 -70.86
N MET A 192 -41.86 -3.03 -69.65
CA MET A 192 -40.57 -3.61 -69.33
C MET A 192 -40.76 -5.04 -68.79
N LEU A 193 -39.92 -5.97 -69.24
CA LEU A 193 -39.89 -7.37 -68.83
C LEU A 193 -38.48 -7.75 -68.42
N ILE A 194 -38.36 -8.65 -67.44
CA ILE A 194 -37.07 -9.15 -66.97
C ILE A 194 -36.92 -10.62 -67.35
N ILE A 195 -35.94 -10.90 -68.20
CA ILE A 195 -35.57 -12.27 -68.56
C ILE A 195 -34.51 -12.73 -67.56
N LYS A 196 -34.92 -13.62 -66.65
CA LYS A 196 -34.07 -14.12 -65.57
C LYS A 196 -33.12 -15.19 -66.10
N GLY A 197 -31.85 -15.07 -65.73
CA GLY A 197 -30.81 -16.01 -66.15
C GLY A 197 -30.82 -17.32 -65.37
N ASP A 198 -31.64 -17.48 -64.33
CA ASP A 198 -31.85 -18.73 -63.62
C ASP A 198 -32.52 -19.78 -64.52
N SER A 199 -33.53 -19.36 -65.28
CA SER A 199 -34.37 -20.13 -66.19
C SER A 199 -33.87 -20.08 -67.63
N VAL A 200 -33.37 -18.93 -68.09
CA VAL A 200 -32.89 -18.73 -69.47
C VAL A 200 -31.36 -18.66 -69.51
N SER A 201 -30.73 -19.48 -70.34
CA SER A 201 -29.26 -19.49 -70.53
C SER A 201 -28.80 -18.66 -71.74
N PHE A 202 -29.63 -18.56 -72.77
CA PHE A 202 -29.36 -17.81 -73.99
C PHE A 202 -30.64 -17.19 -74.52
N TYR A 203 -30.56 -15.91 -74.90
CA TYR A 203 -31.70 -15.14 -75.38
C TYR A 203 -31.36 -14.28 -76.61
N ILE A 204 -32.17 -14.41 -77.66
CA ILE A 204 -32.23 -13.47 -78.78
C ILE A 204 -33.64 -12.86 -78.80
N PRO A 205 -33.78 -11.52 -78.76
CA PRO A 205 -35.09 -10.89 -78.74
C PRO A 205 -35.83 -11.10 -80.08
N PRO A 206 -37.13 -11.47 -80.05
CA PRO A 206 -37.93 -11.50 -81.26
C PRO A 206 -38.17 -10.06 -81.78
N THR A 207 -38.70 -9.95 -83.00
CA THR A 207 -39.19 -8.66 -83.52
C THR A 207 -40.32 -8.12 -82.63
N GLY A 208 -40.42 -6.80 -82.49
CA GLY A 208 -41.31 -6.11 -81.52
C GLY A 208 -40.70 -5.88 -80.13
N ILE A 209 -39.58 -6.55 -79.86
CA ILE A 209 -38.92 -6.51 -78.55
C ILE A 209 -37.45 -6.08 -78.68
N GLU A 210 -36.99 -5.25 -77.76
CA GLU A 210 -35.59 -4.84 -77.69
C GLU A 210 -34.98 -5.01 -76.30
N VAL A 211 -33.70 -5.36 -76.27
CA VAL A 211 -32.94 -5.44 -75.01
C VAL A 211 -32.42 -4.06 -74.68
N VAL A 212 -32.81 -3.54 -73.51
CA VAL A 212 -32.45 -2.22 -73.02
C VAL A 212 -31.07 -2.28 -72.40
N ARG A 213 -30.22 -1.30 -72.74
CA ARG A 213 -28.88 -1.17 -72.14
C ARG A 213 -28.99 -0.55 -70.76
N ASP A 214 -28.12 -0.98 -69.85
CA ASP A 214 -27.90 -0.33 -68.56
C ASP A 214 -27.16 1.01 -68.72
N VAL A 215 -27.03 1.79 -67.65
CA VAL A 215 -26.31 3.09 -67.59
C VAL A 215 -24.87 2.96 -68.10
N ASN A 216 -24.24 1.80 -67.88
CA ASN A 216 -22.89 1.49 -68.34
C ASN A 216 -22.83 0.98 -69.81
N GLY A 217 -23.95 0.99 -70.54
CA GLY A 217 -24.03 0.54 -71.93
C GLY A 217 -24.10 -0.99 -72.12
N ASN A 218 -24.09 -1.77 -71.04
CA ASN A 218 -24.16 -3.23 -71.05
C ASN A 218 -25.60 -3.73 -71.20
N TYR A 219 -25.80 -4.82 -71.96
CA TYR A 219 -27.14 -5.45 -72.10
C TYR A 219 -27.45 -6.41 -70.96
N VAL A 220 -26.45 -7.18 -70.51
CA VAL A 220 -26.59 -8.15 -69.42
C VAL A 220 -26.36 -7.46 -68.09
N ARG A 221 -27.34 -7.54 -67.19
CA ARG A 221 -27.30 -6.98 -65.84
C ARG A 221 -27.03 -8.09 -64.83
N GLU A 222 -26.37 -7.75 -63.72
CA GLU A 222 -26.10 -8.70 -62.64
C GLU A 222 -27.18 -8.62 -61.56
N ALA A 223 -27.74 -9.76 -61.19
CA ALA A 223 -28.64 -9.94 -60.06
C ALA A 223 -27.86 -9.93 -58.73
N VAL A 224 -28.55 -9.67 -57.63
CA VAL A 224 -27.93 -9.67 -56.30
C VAL A 224 -28.00 -11.08 -55.72
N THR A 225 -26.84 -11.72 -55.53
CA THR A 225 -26.76 -13.00 -54.82
C THR A 225 -26.56 -12.77 -53.33
N LEU A 226 -27.55 -13.10 -52.52
CA LEU A 226 -27.49 -12.99 -51.07
C LEU A 226 -26.99 -14.31 -50.47
N GLU A 227 -25.98 -14.23 -49.60
CA GLU A 227 -25.55 -15.32 -48.73
C GLU A 227 -26.41 -15.35 -47.44
N ARG A 228 -26.14 -16.29 -46.53
CA ARG A 228 -26.80 -16.30 -45.20
C ARG A 228 -26.45 -15.02 -44.43
N LEU A 229 -27.41 -14.51 -43.66
CA LEU A 229 -27.30 -13.24 -42.91
C LEU A 229 -27.16 -11.99 -43.79
N GLU A 230 -27.47 -12.08 -45.08
CA GLU A 230 -27.49 -10.94 -45.99
C GLU A 230 -28.92 -10.58 -46.39
N TYR A 231 -29.15 -9.32 -46.71
CA TYR A 231 -30.37 -8.83 -47.30
C TYR A 231 -30.09 -7.73 -48.34
N CYS A 232 -31.02 -7.50 -49.24
CA CYS A 232 -31.02 -6.32 -50.12
C CYS A 232 -32.37 -5.60 -50.04
N ILE A 233 -32.37 -4.36 -50.50
CA ILE A 233 -33.57 -3.54 -50.57
C ILE A 233 -33.80 -3.18 -52.03
N LEU A 234 -35.02 -3.44 -52.48
CA LEU A 234 -35.55 -2.98 -53.76
C LEU A 234 -36.50 -1.83 -53.48
N LEU A 235 -36.37 -0.76 -54.24
CA LEU A 235 -37.27 0.38 -54.22
C LEU A 235 -38.06 0.37 -55.52
N ASP A 236 -39.38 0.33 -55.40
CA ASP A 236 -40.29 0.45 -56.53
C ASP A 236 -40.61 1.92 -56.83
N GLU A 237 -41.13 2.21 -58.02
CA GLU A 237 -41.54 3.57 -58.43
C GLU A 237 -42.64 4.15 -57.52
N ASP A 238 -43.48 3.29 -56.93
CA ASP A 238 -44.51 3.66 -55.96
C ASP A 238 -43.95 4.07 -54.58
N GLY A 239 -42.62 4.00 -54.39
CA GLY A 239 -41.93 4.29 -53.13
C GLY A 239 -41.93 3.13 -52.13
N ASN A 240 -42.58 2.02 -52.47
CA ASN A 240 -42.58 0.80 -51.66
C ASN A 240 -41.20 0.14 -51.65
N LYS A 241 -40.76 -0.28 -50.46
CA LYS A 241 -39.46 -0.96 -50.28
C LYS A 241 -39.68 -2.44 -50.01
N ARG A 242 -39.09 -3.29 -50.84
CA ARG A 242 -39.10 -4.75 -50.65
C ARG A 242 -37.76 -5.22 -50.11
N TYR A 243 -37.81 -5.85 -48.93
CA TYR A 243 -36.64 -6.39 -48.24
C TYR A 243 -36.58 -7.89 -48.50
N ILE A 244 -35.48 -8.36 -49.10
CA ILE A 244 -35.31 -9.79 -49.41
C ILE A 244 -34.12 -10.32 -48.62
N GLN A 245 -34.34 -11.42 -47.92
CA GLN A 245 -33.36 -12.08 -47.06
C GLN A 245 -32.71 -13.25 -47.80
N GLY A 246 -31.41 -13.45 -47.59
CA GLY A 246 -30.67 -14.58 -48.17
C GLY A 246 -30.80 -15.88 -47.35
N PRO A 247 -30.41 -17.03 -47.92
CA PRO A 247 -29.73 -17.18 -49.21
C PRO A 247 -30.70 -17.15 -50.40
N ALA A 248 -30.48 -16.23 -51.34
CA ALA A 248 -31.37 -16.05 -52.49
C ALA A 248 -30.64 -15.36 -53.66
N VAL A 249 -31.03 -15.67 -54.89
CA VAL A 249 -30.66 -14.87 -56.07
C VAL A 249 -31.80 -13.90 -56.33
N VAL A 250 -31.55 -12.62 -56.11
CA VAL A 250 -32.57 -11.58 -56.16
C VAL A 250 -32.52 -10.88 -57.51
N PHE A 251 -33.62 -11.01 -58.24
CA PHE A 251 -33.92 -10.25 -59.45
C PHE A 251 -34.89 -9.11 -59.10
N PRO A 252 -34.63 -7.89 -59.58
CA PRO A 252 -35.62 -6.82 -59.46
C PRO A 252 -36.86 -7.14 -60.28
N GLN A 253 -38.00 -6.54 -59.95
CA GLN A 253 -39.11 -6.39 -60.87
C GLN A 253 -38.82 -5.30 -61.91
N PRO A 254 -39.59 -5.22 -63.03
CA PRO A 254 -39.29 -4.29 -64.11
C PRO A 254 -39.20 -2.81 -63.71
N THR A 255 -39.94 -2.41 -62.67
CA THR A 255 -39.99 -1.04 -62.09
C THR A 255 -39.13 -0.90 -60.83
N GLU A 256 -38.58 -1.99 -60.30
CA GLU A 256 -37.79 -1.95 -59.08
C GLU A 256 -36.31 -1.67 -59.37
N GLU A 257 -35.72 -0.84 -58.53
CA GLU A 257 -34.29 -0.60 -58.51
C GLU A 257 -33.65 -1.07 -57.20
N PHE A 258 -32.40 -1.51 -57.26
CA PHE A 258 -31.64 -1.82 -56.06
C PHE A 258 -31.25 -0.53 -55.34
N VAL A 259 -31.51 -0.47 -54.04
CA VAL A 259 -31.04 0.65 -53.21
C VAL A 259 -29.54 0.49 -52.98
N TYR A 260 -28.77 1.47 -53.46
CA TYR A 260 -27.34 1.56 -53.22
C TYR A 260 -27.04 2.38 -51.98
N ARG A 261 -26.17 1.86 -51.12
CA ARG A 261 -25.58 2.64 -50.02
C ARG A 261 -24.10 2.35 -49.89
N ASN A 262 -23.30 3.41 -49.83
CA ASN A 262 -21.84 3.33 -49.87
C ASN A 262 -21.33 2.46 -51.05
N GLY A 263 -22.04 2.51 -52.19
CA GLY A 263 -21.73 1.71 -53.38
C GLY A 263 -22.03 0.23 -53.27
N SER A 264 -22.77 -0.22 -52.24
CA SER A 264 -23.20 -1.61 -52.07
C SER A 264 -24.71 -1.75 -52.08
N ARG A 265 -25.18 -2.84 -52.67
CA ARG A 265 -26.59 -3.29 -52.74
C ARG A 265 -26.86 -4.53 -51.87
N LYS A 266 -25.84 -4.98 -51.12
CA LYS A 266 -25.89 -6.12 -50.19
C LYS A 266 -25.57 -5.64 -48.78
N PHE A 267 -26.48 -5.92 -47.87
CA PHE A 267 -26.41 -5.51 -46.47
C PHE A 267 -26.38 -6.74 -45.56
N LYS A 268 -25.75 -6.63 -44.39
CA LYS A 268 -25.80 -7.70 -43.38
C LYS A 268 -26.93 -7.46 -42.38
N ALA A 269 -27.58 -8.56 -41.98
CA ALA A 269 -28.50 -8.56 -40.86
C ALA A 269 -27.83 -8.01 -39.59
N ILE A 270 -28.64 -7.42 -38.72
CA ILE A 270 -28.16 -6.81 -37.48
C ILE A 270 -28.01 -7.91 -36.44
N GLU A 271 -26.76 -8.20 -36.08
CA GLU A 271 -26.45 -9.09 -34.97
C GLU A 271 -26.57 -8.34 -33.64
N LEU A 272 -27.45 -8.84 -32.80
CA LEU A 272 -27.68 -8.44 -31.42
C LEU A 272 -27.14 -9.54 -30.49
N ASN A 273 -26.33 -9.12 -29.53
CA ASN A 273 -26.00 -9.95 -28.37
C ASN A 273 -27.01 -9.72 -27.24
N GLU A 274 -27.03 -10.59 -26.23
CA GLU A 274 -27.91 -10.46 -25.05
C GLU A 274 -27.79 -9.11 -24.32
N MET A 275 -26.66 -8.42 -24.52
CA MET A 275 -26.33 -7.13 -23.95
C MET A 275 -26.58 -5.96 -24.90
N SER A 276 -27.36 -6.18 -25.95
CA SER A 276 -27.70 -5.14 -26.92
C SER A 276 -29.17 -5.20 -27.27
N GLY A 277 -29.70 -4.05 -27.67
CA GLY A 277 -31.05 -3.93 -28.16
C GLY A 277 -31.15 -2.88 -29.24
N LEU A 278 -32.23 -2.98 -30.01
CA LEU A 278 -32.58 -2.11 -31.11
C LEU A 278 -33.89 -1.41 -30.76
N TYR A 279 -33.88 -0.08 -30.87
CA TYR A 279 -35.06 0.73 -30.62
C TYR A 279 -35.74 1.03 -31.95
N ILE A 280 -36.99 0.60 -32.09
CA ILE A 280 -37.73 0.56 -33.34
C ILE A 280 -39.07 1.26 -33.15
N LYS A 281 -39.51 1.97 -34.19
CA LYS A 281 -40.86 2.50 -34.34
C LYS A 281 -41.56 1.77 -35.47
N VAL A 282 -42.78 1.34 -35.23
CA VAL A 282 -43.64 0.73 -36.25
C VAL A 282 -44.21 1.84 -37.12
N ILE A 283 -43.97 1.79 -38.43
CA ILE A 283 -44.44 2.77 -39.44
C ILE A 283 -45.57 2.25 -40.30
N ALA A 284 -45.85 0.95 -40.27
CA ALA A 284 -47.02 0.34 -40.90
C ALA A 284 -47.55 -0.79 -40.01
N PRO A 285 -48.88 -0.99 -39.91
CA PRO A 285 -49.44 -2.04 -39.07
C PRO A 285 -49.12 -3.43 -39.64
N TYR A 286 -48.80 -4.38 -38.76
CA TYR A 286 -48.59 -5.78 -39.12
C TYR A 286 -48.99 -6.72 -37.99
N GLU A 287 -49.15 -8.00 -38.31
CA GLU A 287 -49.44 -9.05 -37.35
C GLU A 287 -48.38 -10.14 -37.43
N GLU A 288 -47.81 -10.52 -36.29
CA GLU A 288 -46.80 -11.56 -36.20
C GLU A 288 -47.01 -12.38 -34.92
N ASN A 289 -46.97 -13.71 -35.06
CA ASN A 289 -47.13 -14.65 -33.94
C ASN A 289 -48.39 -14.41 -33.08
N GLY A 290 -49.49 -13.91 -33.69
CA GLY A 290 -50.74 -13.59 -33.02
C GLY A 290 -50.72 -12.26 -32.23
N GLN A 291 -49.65 -11.46 -32.35
CA GLN A 291 -49.55 -10.12 -31.81
C GLN A 291 -49.74 -9.09 -32.93
N THR A 292 -50.71 -8.19 -32.75
CA THR A 292 -50.94 -7.08 -33.67
C THR A 292 -50.14 -5.86 -33.24
N TYR A 293 -49.35 -5.30 -34.16
CA TYR A 293 -48.58 -4.07 -33.96
C TYR A 293 -49.22 -2.91 -34.70
N LYS A 294 -49.38 -1.78 -34.02
CA LYS A 294 -50.03 -0.59 -34.59
C LYS A 294 -48.99 0.42 -35.08
N GLU A 295 -49.37 1.21 -36.07
CA GLU A 295 -48.56 2.34 -36.52
C GLU A 295 -48.31 3.31 -35.35
N GLY A 296 -47.06 3.76 -35.22
CA GLY A 296 -46.59 4.65 -34.16
C GLY A 296 -46.14 3.94 -32.88
N GLU A 297 -46.38 2.64 -32.75
CA GLU A 297 -45.92 1.85 -31.60
C GLU A 297 -44.39 1.76 -31.56
N GLU A 298 -43.82 1.85 -30.36
CA GLU A 298 -42.39 1.79 -30.15
C GLU A 298 -41.99 0.46 -29.50
N LEU A 299 -41.01 -0.21 -30.08
CA LEU A 299 -40.52 -1.52 -29.69
C LEU A 299 -39.05 -1.45 -29.32
N PHE A 300 -38.65 -2.22 -28.30
CA PHE A 300 -37.24 -2.38 -27.95
C PHE A 300 -36.86 -3.85 -28.05
N VAL A 301 -36.36 -4.25 -29.22
CA VAL A 301 -36.00 -5.64 -29.52
C VAL A 301 -34.63 -5.92 -28.94
N THR A 302 -34.56 -6.82 -27.98
CA THR A 302 -33.28 -7.17 -27.32
C THR A 302 -32.68 -8.44 -27.91
N GLY A 303 -31.36 -8.61 -27.81
CA GLY A 303 -30.70 -9.84 -28.25
C GLY A 303 -31.10 -11.09 -27.46
N LYS A 304 -31.83 -10.94 -26.34
CA LYS A 304 -32.46 -12.06 -25.63
C LYS A 304 -33.70 -12.59 -26.33
N GLU A 305 -34.45 -11.69 -27.00
CA GLU A 305 -35.65 -12.04 -27.77
C GLU A 305 -35.24 -12.48 -29.18
N GLN A 306 -34.35 -11.73 -29.81
CA GLN A 306 -33.94 -11.96 -31.18
C GLN A 306 -32.46 -11.58 -31.39
N MET A 307 -31.60 -12.59 -31.57
CA MET A 307 -30.16 -12.38 -31.81
C MET A 307 -29.85 -11.84 -33.22
N ILE A 308 -30.68 -12.16 -34.21
CA ILE A 308 -30.48 -11.73 -35.60
C ILE A 308 -31.73 -10.99 -36.04
N TYR A 309 -31.59 -9.69 -36.24
CA TYR A 309 -32.67 -8.84 -36.69
C TYR A 309 -32.49 -8.45 -38.17
N TYR A 310 -33.49 -8.74 -38.97
CA TYR A 310 -33.59 -8.28 -40.36
C TYR A 310 -34.48 -7.05 -40.42
N PRO A 311 -34.03 -5.94 -41.03
CA PRO A 311 -34.88 -4.79 -41.27
C PRO A 311 -36.12 -5.15 -42.08
N ARG A 312 -37.22 -4.51 -41.73
CA ARG A 312 -38.56 -4.76 -42.28
C ARG A 312 -39.15 -3.49 -42.87
N PRO A 313 -40.03 -3.58 -43.87
CA PRO A 313 -40.71 -2.41 -44.41
C PRO A 313 -41.59 -1.69 -43.39
N GLU A 314 -42.09 -2.41 -42.38
CA GLU A 314 -42.96 -1.85 -41.33
C GLU A 314 -42.19 -1.19 -40.18
N HIS A 315 -40.85 -1.28 -40.17
CA HIS A 315 -40.01 -0.85 -39.05
C HIS A 315 -39.07 0.31 -39.42
N ALA A 316 -39.07 1.35 -38.60
CA ALA A 316 -38.08 2.42 -38.63
C ALA A 316 -37.23 2.38 -37.36
N ILE A 317 -35.91 2.32 -37.49
CA ILE A 317 -35.01 2.26 -36.33
C ILE A 317 -34.74 3.67 -35.81
N ILE A 318 -35.01 3.89 -34.53
CA ILE A 318 -34.73 5.15 -33.84
C ILE A 318 -33.28 5.15 -33.40
N LYS A 319 -32.49 6.09 -33.95
CA LYS A 319 -31.08 6.29 -33.60
C LYS A 319 -30.95 7.38 -32.53
N TYR A 320 -30.08 7.17 -31.55
CA TYR A 320 -29.67 8.22 -30.62
C TYR A 320 -28.21 8.61 -30.90
N GLY A 321 -28.02 9.78 -31.50
CA GLY A 321 -26.73 10.17 -32.07
C GLY A 321 -26.33 9.22 -33.22
N ASN A 322 -25.06 8.83 -33.26
CA ASN A 322 -24.54 7.95 -34.31
C ASN A 322 -24.68 6.45 -33.98
N LYS A 323 -25.38 6.08 -32.90
CA LYS A 323 -25.49 4.70 -32.43
C LYS A 323 -26.88 4.13 -32.74
N GLU A 324 -26.89 3.13 -33.62
CA GLU A 324 -28.09 2.36 -33.97
C GLU A 324 -28.41 1.28 -32.94
N ARG A 325 -27.37 0.75 -32.28
CA ARG A 325 -27.50 -0.29 -31.25
C ARG A 325 -27.33 0.31 -29.87
N HIS A 326 -28.29 0.01 -29.00
CA HIS A 326 -28.18 0.26 -27.58
C HIS A 326 -27.39 -0.87 -26.97
N TYR A 327 -26.29 -0.55 -26.29
CA TYR A 327 -25.49 -1.52 -25.55
C TYR A 327 -25.72 -1.36 -24.06
N ALA A 328 -25.68 -2.49 -23.36
CA ALA A 328 -25.71 -2.50 -21.92
C ALA A 328 -24.44 -1.84 -21.38
N ILE A 329 -24.60 -1.12 -20.28
CA ILE A 329 -23.47 -0.55 -19.55
C ILE A 329 -23.05 -1.55 -18.50
N ALA A 330 -21.77 -1.89 -18.49
CA ALA A 330 -21.16 -2.67 -17.42
C ALA A 330 -21.10 -1.80 -16.15
N ILE A 331 -21.69 -2.30 -15.06
CA ILE A 331 -21.62 -1.69 -13.73
C ILE A 331 -20.79 -2.66 -12.86
N PRO A 332 -19.52 -2.37 -12.59
CA PRO A 332 -18.67 -3.17 -11.70
C PRO A 332 -19.19 -3.25 -10.27
N ALA A 333 -18.67 -4.23 -9.50
CA ALA A 333 -18.95 -4.32 -8.07
C ALA A 333 -18.43 -3.06 -7.34
N GLY A 334 -19.25 -2.48 -6.45
CA GLY A 334 -18.92 -1.24 -5.74
C GLY A 334 -19.28 0.05 -6.48
N GLU A 335 -19.66 -0.04 -7.76
CA GLU A 335 -20.16 1.09 -8.55
C GLU A 335 -21.68 1.05 -8.70
N GLY A 336 -22.25 2.15 -9.17
CA GLY A 336 -23.65 2.24 -9.53
C GLY A 336 -23.91 3.26 -10.62
N ARG A 337 -25.08 3.20 -11.24
CA ARG A 337 -25.54 4.15 -12.26
C ARG A 337 -26.93 4.66 -11.91
N TYR A 338 -27.14 5.96 -12.06
CA TYR A 338 -28.50 6.52 -11.93
C TYR A 338 -29.25 6.37 -13.25
N TYR A 339 -30.52 6.00 -13.15
CA TYR A 339 -31.44 6.00 -14.27
C TYR A 339 -32.76 6.64 -13.86
N LEU A 340 -33.33 7.43 -14.76
CA LEU A 340 -34.65 8.04 -14.64
C LEU A 340 -35.65 7.15 -15.35
N ASN A 341 -36.67 6.69 -14.62
CA ASN A 341 -37.82 6.07 -15.24
C ASN A 341 -38.72 7.16 -15.86
N ARG A 342 -38.88 7.15 -17.19
CA ARG A 342 -39.62 8.15 -17.98
C ARG A 342 -41.12 8.15 -17.67
N LYS A 343 -41.69 7.00 -17.32
CA LYS A 343 -43.13 6.84 -17.02
C LYS A 343 -43.48 7.39 -15.65
N THR A 344 -42.61 7.18 -14.65
CA THR A 344 -42.87 7.56 -13.25
C THR A 344 -42.15 8.82 -12.79
N GLY A 345 -41.16 9.30 -13.55
CA GLY A 345 -40.29 10.41 -13.16
C GLY A 345 -39.30 10.09 -12.03
N LYS A 346 -39.28 8.85 -11.52
CA LYS A 346 -38.43 8.44 -10.41
C LYS A 346 -37.00 8.17 -10.89
N VAL A 347 -36.02 8.84 -10.28
CA VAL A 347 -34.60 8.52 -10.45
C VAL A 347 -34.20 7.46 -9.43
N SER A 348 -33.63 6.35 -9.90
CA SER A 348 -33.20 5.23 -9.06
C SER A 348 -31.75 4.85 -9.33
N LEU A 349 -31.09 4.26 -8.33
CA LEU A 349 -29.73 3.76 -8.42
C LEU A 349 -29.72 2.27 -8.78
N LYS A 350 -29.02 1.90 -9.85
CA LYS A 350 -28.68 0.50 -10.16
C LYS A 350 -27.26 0.21 -9.65
N LYS A 351 -27.12 -0.64 -8.64
CA LYS A 351 -25.83 -1.08 -8.08
C LYS A 351 -25.29 -2.27 -8.86
N GLY A 352 -23.97 -2.34 -9.04
CA GLY A 352 -23.29 -3.49 -9.63
C GLY A 352 -23.05 -4.64 -8.64
N PRO A 353 -22.50 -5.78 -9.09
CA PRO A 353 -22.11 -6.09 -10.47
C PRO A 353 -23.34 -6.37 -11.35
N ALA A 354 -23.49 -5.63 -12.45
CA ALA A 354 -24.61 -5.83 -13.38
C ALA A 354 -24.25 -5.34 -14.79
N MET A 355 -24.68 -6.10 -15.81
CA MET A 355 -24.72 -5.61 -17.19
C MET A 355 -26.12 -5.02 -17.43
N PHE A 356 -26.24 -3.69 -17.37
CA PHE A 356 -27.54 -3.02 -17.35
C PHE A 356 -27.89 -2.43 -18.72
N LEU A 357 -28.89 -3.00 -19.37
CA LEU A 357 -29.51 -2.52 -20.60
C LEU A 357 -30.87 -1.89 -20.26
N PRO A 358 -30.97 -0.57 -20.08
CA PRO A 358 -32.26 0.08 -19.85
C PRO A 358 -33.08 0.09 -21.16
N ASP A 359 -34.37 -0.20 -21.05
CA ASP A 359 -35.31 0.01 -22.15
C ASP A 359 -35.44 1.53 -22.40
N PRO A 360 -35.08 2.05 -23.60
CA PRO A 360 -35.15 3.48 -23.91
C PRO A 360 -36.55 4.10 -23.76
N ARG A 361 -37.61 3.29 -23.87
CA ARG A 361 -39.01 3.69 -23.67
C ARG A 361 -39.32 3.97 -22.21
N GLU A 362 -38.67 3.24 -21.30
CA GLU A 362 -38.97 3.29 -19.88
C GLU A 362 -37.93 4.01 -19.05
N ALA A 363 -36.66 3.95 -19.42
CA ALA A 363 -35.55 4.41 -18.61
C ALA A 363 -34.43 5.06 -19.41
N VAL A 364 -33.85 6.13 -18.87
CA VAL A 364 -32.68 6.82 -19.42
C VAL A 364 -31.63 7.05 -18.34
N PHE A 365 -30.35 7.02 -18.68
CA PHE A 365 -29.29 7.31 -17.74
C PHE A 365 -29.26 8.78 -17.33
N VAL A 366 -28.96 9.04 -16.07
CA VAL A 366 -28.86 10.39 -15.51
C VAL A 366 -27.49 10.59 -14.88
N LYS A 367 -26.90 11.76 -15.13
CA LYS A 367 -25.72 12.23 -14.41
C LYS A 367 -26.12 13.21 -13.33
N ARG A 368 -25.57 13.06 -12.12
CA ARG A 368 -25.87 13.90 -10.98
C ARG A 368 -24.88 15.06 -10.90
N VAL A 369 -25.34 16.27 -11.16
CA VAL A 369 -24.56 17.50 -10.95
C VAL A 369 -24.64 17.91 -9.49
N ILE A 370 -23.49 18.15 -8.84
CA ILE A 370 -23.42 18.62 -7.45
C ILE A 370 -22.98 20.09 -7.42
N ASP A 371 -23.45 20.88 -6.47
CA ASP A 371 -22.98 22.26 -6.32
C ASP A 371 -21.48 22.32 -5.96
N PRO A 372 -20.66 23.22 -6.54
CA PRO A 372 -19.23 23.28 -6.26
C PRO A 372 -18.86 23.43 -4.77
N LYS A 373 -19.70 24.11 -3.96
CA LYS A 373 -19.46 24.19 -2.51
C LYS A 373 -19.61 22.83 -1.85
N LYS A 374 -20.63 22.06 -2.24
CA LYS A 374 -20.86 20.69 -1.76
C LYS A 374 -19.76 19.74 -2.21
N VAL A 375 -19.22 19.88 -3.43
CA VAL A 375 -18.09 19.06 -3.88
C VAL A 375 -16.87 19.27 -3.00
N LYS A 376 -16.51 20.53 -2.71
CA LYS A 376 -15.38 20.85 -1.82
C LYS A 376 -15.57 20.30 -0.41
N LEU A 377 -16.82 20.29 0.07
CA LEU A 377 -17.17 19.76 1.38
C LEU A 377 -17.13 18.22 1.42
N TRP A 378 -17.67 17.55 0.40
CA TRP A 378 -17.74 16.09 0.34
C TRP A 378 -16.39 15.46 -0.01
N PHE A 379 -15.58 16.13 -0.83
CA PHE A 379 -14.27 15.68 -1.30
C PHE A 379 -13.20 16.74 -1.02
N PRO A 380 -12.82 16.96 0.25
CA PRO A 380 -11.84 17.96 0.62
C PRO A 380 -10.49 17.68 -0.04
N GLY A 381 -9.91 18.68 -0.72
CA GLY A 381 -8.62 18.58 -1.41
C GLY A 381 -8.63 17.91 -2.79
N ASN A 382 -9.77 17.42 -3.28
CA ASN A 382 -9.86 16.77 -4.60
C ASN A 382 -10.22 17.80 -5.70
N SER A 383 -9.20 18.29 -6.41
CA SER A 383 -9.36 19.25 -7.52
C SER A 383 -9.99 18.63 -8.78
N GLU A 384 -9.70 17.35 -9.06
CA GLU A 384 -10.19 16.62 -10.22
C GLU A 384 -11.72 16.45 -10.18
N ALA A 385 -12.27 16.08 -9.01
CA ALA A 385 -13.72 15.97 -8.80
C ALA A 385 -14.45 17.31 -8.97
N LEU A 386 -13.80 18.41 -8.57
CA LEU A 386 -14.34 19.76 -8.74
C LEU A 386 -14.38 20.16 -10.22
N GLU A 387 -13.32 19.88 -10.97
CA GLU A 387 -13.23 20.22 -12.38
C GLU A 387 -14.18 19.39 -13.24
N TYR A 388 -14.27 18.07 -12.99
CA TYR A 388 -15.22 17.19 -13.65
C TYR A 388 -16.67 17.68 -13.50
N ASN A 389 -17.05 18.08 -12.28
CA ASN A 389 -18.41 18.53 -12.03
C ASN A 389 -18.68 19.94 -12.63
N LYS A 390 -17.67 20.81 -12.71
CA LYS A 390 -17.80 22.06 -13.49
C LYS A 390 -18.03 21.77 -14.97
N GLN A 391 -17.32 20.80 -15.55
CA GLN A 391 -17.52 20.38 -16.94
C GLN A 391 -18.94 19.84 -17.15
N LEU A 392 -19.42 18.94 -16.28
CA LEU A 392 -20.79 18.45 -16.32
C LEU A 392 -21.84 19.56 -16.23
N LYS A 393 -21.62 20.55 -15.35
CA LYS A 393 -22.51 21.71 -15.23
C LYS A 393 -22.47 22.57 -16.51
N GLY A 394 -21.29 22.79 -17.09
CA GLY A 394 -21.13 23.51 -18.35
C GLY A 394 -21.80 22.81 -19.54
N GLU A 395 -21.72 21.49 -19.62
CA GLU A 395 -22.46 20.70 -20.63
C GLU A 395 -23.97 20.83 -20.47
N LEU A 396 -24.47 20.79 -19.23
CA LEU A 396 -25.88 20.98 -18.92
C LEU A 396 -26.36 22.38 -19.32
N ASP A 397 -25.59 23.41 -19.00
CA ASP A 397 -25.93 24.80 -19.31
C ASP A 397 -25.88 25.07 -20.83
N ARG A 398 -24.92 24.48 -21.56
CA ARG A 398 -24.86 24.54 -23.04
C ARG A 398 -26.06 23.87 -23.70
N ARG A 399 -26.51 22.72 -23.19
CA ARG A 399 -27.72 22.05 -23.70
C ARG A 399 -28.97 22.88 -23.47
N LYS A 400 -29.11 23.48 -22.28
CA LYS A 400 -30.22 24.40 -21.98
C LYS A 400 -30.22 25.64 -22.87
N SER A 401 -29.05 26.22 -23.17
CA SER A 401 -28.96 27.35 -24.10
C SER A 401 -29.27 26.95 -25.55
N SER A 402 -28.91 25.72 -25.95
CA SER A 402 -29.20 25.20 -27.29
C SER A 402 -30.67 24.84 -27.49
N GLU A 403 -31.36 24.36 -26.45
CA GLU A 403 -32.82 24.12 -26.50
C GLU A 403 -33.63 25.44 -26.43
N GLY A 404 -33.02 26.54 -25.98
CA GLY A 404 -33.62 27.88 -25.91
C GLY A 404 -33.46 28.75 -27.17
N TYR A 405 -32.70 28.29 -28.18
CA TYR A 405 -32.47 28.98 -29.46
C TYR A 405 -32.81 28.05 -30.63
N LEU A 406 -34.11 27.82 -30.82
CA LEU A 406 -34.67 27.39 -32.11
C LEU A 406 -35.42 28.58 -32.72
N GLU A 407 -34.69 29.66 -32.97
CA GLU A 407 -35.15 30.71 -33.88
C GLU A 407 -33.97 31.17 -34.74
N ALA A 408 -34.08 30.82 -36.02
CA ALA A 408 -33.40 31.38 -37.19
C ALA A 408 -31.93 31.80 -37.03
N SER A 409 -31.02 30.89 -37.37
CA SER A 409 -29.77 31.28 -38.03
C SER A 409 -29.41 30.28 -39.13
N THR A 410 -30.00 30.53 -40.29
CA THR A 410 -29.38 30.25 -41.58
C THR A 410 -28.03 30.94 -41.61
N GLU A 411 -26.94 30.18 -41.66
CA GLU A 411 -25.64 30.68 -42.10
C GLU A 411 -24.97 29.67 -43.05
N PRO A 412 -24.16 30.18 -43.98
CA PRO A 412 -24.22 29.77 -45.38
C PRO A 412 -23.11 28.78 -45.75
N LEU A 413 -23.46 27.87 -46.65
CA LEU A 413 -22.49 27.18 -47.50
C LEU A 413 -21.77 28.19 -48.38
N ALA A 414 -20.47 28.39 -48.15
CA ALA A 414 -19.59 29.11 -49.06
C ALA A 414 -18.30 28.30 -49.30
N ALA A 415 -18.21 27.83 -50.55
CA ALA A 415 -17.04 27.76 -51.42
C ALA A 415 -15.66 27.34 -50.86
N VAL A 416 -15.16 26.20 -51.35
CA VAL A 416 -13.79 26.12 -51.88
C VAL A 416 -13.86 25.39 -53.23
N GLU A 417 -13.16 25.98 -54.19
CA GLU A 417 -13.18 25.79 -55.63
C GLU A 417 -12.54 24.48 -56.15
N ALA A 418 -12.79 24.25 -57.44
CA ALA A 418 -12.10 23.37 -58.39
C ALA A 418 -10.57 23.66 -58.46
N GLU A 419 -9.66 22.88 -59.04
CA GLU A 419 -9.65 22.00 -60.21
C GLU A 419 -8.52 20.96 -60.02
N GLU A 420 -8.56 19.83 -60.73
CA GLU A 420 -7.43 19.32 -61.52
C GLU A 420 -7.87 18.12 -62.39
N LEU A 421 -7.74 18.31 -63.70
CA LEU A 421 -7.76 17.29 -64.76
C LEU A 421 -6.34 16.72 -64.90
N ASP A 422 -6.19 15.40 -65.02
CA ASP A 422 -5.60 14.75 -66.20
C ASP A 422 -5.38 13.23 -66.03
N ASP A 423 -5.29 12.59 -67.20
CA ASP A 423 -4.78 11.25 -67.56
C ASP A 423 -5.74 10.05 -67.62
N GLU A 424 -6.24 9.84 -68.86
CA GLU A 424 -6.51 8.53 -69.44
C GLU A 424 -5.21 7.71 -69.57
N ILE A 425 -5.27 6.39 -69.31
CA ILE A 425 -4.86 5.31 -70.24
C ILE A 425 -5.00 3.91 -69.58
N ALA A 426 -5.56 2.99 -70.38
CA ALA A 426 -5.46 1.53 -70.35
C ALA A 426 -6.35 0.72 -69.37
N GLU A 427 -7.53 0.35 -69.86
CA GLU A 427 -8.30 -0.79 -69.36
C GLU A 427 -7.69 -2.14 -69.81
N LYS A 428 -7.33 -2.96 -68.83
CA LYS A 428 -7.25 -4.43 -68.96
C LYS A 428 -8.50 -5.05 -68.29
N PRO A 429 -9.00 -6.21 -68.76
CA PRO A 429 -10.24 -6.77 -68.27
C PRO A 429 -10.08 -7.18 -66.79
N ARG A 430 -10.78 -6.46 -65.90
CA ARG A 430 -10.81 -6.76 -64.47
C ARG A 430 -11.62 -8.03 -64.26
N ARG A 431 -10.98 -9.08 -63.74
CA ARG A 431 -11.63 -10.19 -63.02
C ARG A 431 -12.63 -9.60 -62.02
N ASN A 432 -13.89 -10.06 -62.07
CA ASN A 432 -14.97 -9.69 -61.17
C ASN A 432 -14.49 -9.67 -59.70
N LYS A 433 -14.29 -8.47 -59.15
CA LYS A 433 -14.21 -8.28 -57.70
C LYS A 433 -15.59 -8.63 -57.16
N LYS A 434 -15.68 -9.63 -56.26
CA LYS A 434 -16.88 -9.84 -55.44
C LYS A 434 -17.31 -8.49 -54.86
N GLU A 435 -18.56 -8.10 -55.10
CA GLU A 435 -19.14 -6.89 -54.50
C GLU A 435 -18.91 -6.90 -52.99
N LYS A 436 -18.42 -5.79 -52.45
CA LYS A 436 -18.18 -5.66 -51.02
C LYS A 436 -19.53 -5.47 -50.32
N VAL A 437 -19.84 -6.37 -49.40
CA VAL A 437 -21.00 -6.26 -48.50
C VAL A 437 -20.75 -5.10 -47.54
N SER A 438 -21.68 -4.15 -47.46
CA SER A 438 -21.60 -3.07 -46.46
C SER A 438 -21.99 -3.62 -45.09
N LYS A 439 -21.25 -3.23 -44.04
CA LYS A 439 -21.56 -3.57 -42.64
C LYS A 439 -22.57 -2.61 -42.00
N GLU A 440 -23.03 -1.60 -42.73
CA GLU A 440 -23.89 -0.53 -42.26
C GLU A 440 -25.31 -0.70 -42.78
N MET A 441 -26.29 -0.35 -41.95
CA MET A 441 -27.71 -0.51 -42.24
C MET A 441 -28.23 0.52 -43.25
N ALA A 442 -29.25 0.11 -43.98
CA ALA A 442 -29.97 0.96 -44.88
C ALA A 442 -31.10 1.81 -44.26
N GLY A 443 -30.79 2.72 -43.32
CA GLY A 443 -31.61 3.91 -42.94
C GLY A 443 -30.79 5.22 -42.94
N ASP A 444 -31.37 6.38 -43.24
CA ASP A 444 -30.66 7.65 -43.58
C ASP A 444 -29.46 8.06 -42.69
N GLU A 445 -28.43 8.54 -43.42
CA GLU A 445 -27.24 9.37 -43.12
C GLU A 445 -26.06 8.98 -42.16
N PHE A 446 -24.93 9.65 -42.47
CA PHE A 446 -23.46 9.43 -42.36
C PHE A 446 -22.82 9.41 -40.94
N THR A 447 -21.64 8.80 -40.68
CA THR A 447 -20.26 9.25 -41.00
C THR A 447 -19.19 8.19 -40.60
N ARG A 448 -18.02 8.25 -41.26
CA ARG A 448 -16.86 7.30 -41.24
C ARG A 448 -16.08 7.24 -39.91
N ASP A 449 -15.37 6.14 -39.67
CA ASP A 449 -13.94 6.19 -39.29
C ASP A 449 -13.18 4.87 -39.49
N GLN A 450 -11.93 4.98 -39.95
CA GLN A 450 -10.96 3.89 -40.07
C GLN A 450 -10.18 3.77 -38.76
N THR A 451 -10.11 2.58 -38.15
CA THR A 451 -9.08 2.34 -37.11
C THR A 451 -8.73 0.86 -36.94
N PHE A 452 -7.43 0.61 -36.98
CA PHE A 452 -6.72 -0.61 -36.61
C PHE A 452 -7.23 -1.20 -35.28
N THR A 453 -7.57 -2.50 -35.23
CA THR A 453 -8.17 -3.15 -34.06
C THR A 453 -7.12 -3.92 -33.25
N PRO A 454 -6.51 -3.36 -32.19
CA PRO A 454 -5.83 -4.13 -31.16
C PRO A 454 -6.81 -5.09 -30.44
N PRO A 455 -6.35 -6.10 -29.68
CA PRO A 455 -7.24 -6.94 -28.87
C PRO A 455 -8.15 -6.05 -28.01
N ARG A 456 -9.44 -6.42 -27.92
CA ARG A 456 -10.48 -5.62 -27.26
C ARG A 456 -10.28 -5.57 -25.74
N THR A 457 -9.26 -4.86 -25.29
CA THR A 457 -9.14 -4.43 -23.89
C THR A 457 -10.11 -3.28 -23.71
N ILE A 458 -11.20 -3.53 -22.98
CA ILE A 458 -12.14 -2.48 -22.61
C ILE A 458 -11.54 -1.78 -21.39
N THR A 459 -10.93 -0.62 -21.61
CA THR A 459 -10.52 0.26 -20.51
C THR A 459 -11.77 0.97 -19.99
N LEU A 460 -12.17 0.64 -18.76
CA LEU A 460 -13.30 1.29 -18.08
C LEU A 460 -12.78 2.45 -17.24
N ASP A 461 -12.85 3.68 -17.76
CA ASP A 461 -12.64 4.89 -16.96
C ASP A 461 -13.97 5.33 -16.31
N THR A 462 -14.39 4.58 -15.29
CA THR A 462 -15.71 4.70 -14.65
C THR A 462 -15.73 5.61 -13.43
N LYS A 463 -14.58 6.16 -13.02
CA LYS A 463 -14.38 6.87 -11.74
C LYS A 463 -15.42 7.95 -11.45
N TYR A 464 -15.83 8.72 -12.46
CA TYR A 464 -16.83 9.78 -12.33
C TYR A 464 -18.10 9.59 -13.17
N ASP A 465 -18.16 8.52 -13.95
CA ASP A 465 -19.29 8.25 -14.85
C ASP A 465 -20.46 7.57 -14.09
N GLY A 466 -20.19 7.09 -12.87
CA GLY A 466 -21.11 6.41 -11.97
C GLY A 466 -21.90 7.31 -11.01
N ALA A 467 -22.56 6.65 -10.07
CA ALA A 467 -23.18 7.28 -8.92
C ALA A 467 -22.13 7.86 -7.96
N VAL A 468 -22.56 8.80 -7.13
CA VAL A 468 -21.64 9.52 -6.25
C VAL A 468 -21.23 8.59 -5.11
N THR A 469 -19.97 8.22 -5.07
CA THR A 469 -19.41 7.31 -4.07
C THR A 469 -18.68 8.06 -2.97
N ILE A 470 -18.91 7.68 -1.71
CA ILE A 470 -18.13 8.15 -0.57
C ILE A 470 -17.38 6.96 0.03
N ASN A 471 -16.05 7.04 0.01
CA ASN A 471 -15.19 6.04 0.63
C ASN A 471 -14.93 6.42 2.09
N LEU A 472 -15.45 5.63 3.02
CA LEU A 472 -15.28 5.87 4.46
C LEU A 472 -14.18 4.98 5.01
N TRP A 473 -13.19 5.60 5.66
CA TRP A 473 -12.13 4.89 6.35
C TRP A 473 -12.56 4.42 7.74
N THR A 474 -11.81 3.47 8.28
CA THR A 474 -12.00 2.98 9.66
C THR A 474 -12.01 4.15 10.65
N GLY A 475 -13.02 4.18 11.52
CA GLY A 475 -13.14 5.21 12.56
C GLY A 475 -13.74 6.54 12.10
N TYR A 476 -14.19 6.65 10.85
CA TYR A 476 -14.97 7.77 10.35
C TYR A 476 -16.44 7.38 10.14
N ALA A 477 -17.33 8.37 10.32
CA ALA A 477 -18.75 8.26 10.03
C ALA A 477 -19.24 9.50 9.27
N ILE A 478 -20.31 9.33 8.49
CA ILE A 478 -21.02 10.42 7.80
C ILE A 478 -22.51 10.32 8.10
N LEU A 479 -23.20 11.45 8.05
CA LEU A 479 -24.66 11.51 8.12
C LEU A 479 -25.23 11.75 6.73
N VAL A 480 -25.98 10.77 6.24
CA VAL A 480 -26.71 10.81 4.97
C VAL A 480 -28.16 11.18 5.26
N VAL A 481 -28.65 12.21 4.56
CA VAL A 481 -30.03 12.70 4.68
C VAL A 481 -30.68 12.68 3.30
N SER A 482 -31.76 11.92 3.17
CA SER A 482 -32.63 11.95 1.99
C SER A 482 -33.50 13.20 2.01
N LYS A 483 -33.84 13.74 0.83
CA LYS A 483 -34.86 14.79 0.69
C LYS A 483 -36.23 14.41 1.25
N THR A 484 -36.50 13.12 1.44
CA THR A 484 -37.73 12.62 2.11
C THR A 484 -37.70 12.77 3.63
N GLY A 485 -36.57 13.18 4.21
CA GLY A 485 -36.39 13.36 5.66
C GLY A 485 -35.78 12.16 6.38
N GLN A 486 -35.49 11.05 5.68
CA GLN A 486 -34.77 9.92 6.28
C GLN A 486 -33.32 10.28 6.57
N ARG A 487 -32.88 10.05 7.82
CA ARG A 487 -31.51 10.25 8.30
C ARG A 487 -30.85 8.90 8.52
N LYS A 488 -29.63 8.70 8.03
CA LYS A 488 -28.87 7.45 8.16
C LYS A 488 -27.40 7.77 8.47
N VAL A 489 -26.87 7.18 9.52
CA VAL A 489 -25.43 7.30 9.85
C VAL A 489 -24.69 6.11 9.25
N ILE A 490 -23.70 6.40 8.41
CA ILE A 490 -22.88 5.37 7.76
C ILE A 490 -21.50 5.38 8.43
N VAL A 491 -21.12 4.26 9.03
CA VAL A 491 -19.83 4.08 9.72
C VAL A 491 -18.88 3.27 8.83
N GLY A 492 -17.61 3.69 8.73
CA GLY A 492 -16.58 2.98 7.97
C GLY A 492 -16.02 1.75 8.70
N PRO A 493 -15.28 0.86 8.02
CA PRO A 493 -14.79 0.99 6.64
C PRO A 493 -15.76 0.44 5.59
N GLN A 494 -16.33 1.31 4.76
CA GLN A 494 -17.15 0.90 3.61
C GLN A 494 -17.29 2.03 2.58
N THR A 495 -17.56 1.66 1.33
CA THR A 495 -17.94 2.61 0.27
C THR A 495 -19.45 2.72 0.22
N TYR A 496 -19.96 3.94 0.36
CA TYR A 496 -21.38 4.22 0.27
C TYR A 496 -21.72 4.88 -1.08
N LEU A 497 -22.67 4.29 -1.81
CA LEU A 497 -23.24 4.84 -3.03
C LEU A 497 -24.46 5.69 -2.64
N LEU A 498 -24.37 7.01 -2.83
CA LEU A 498 -25.48 7.91 -2.55
C LEU A 498 -26.63 7.67 -3.52
N GLU A 499 -27.86 7.63 -3.00
CA GLU A 499 -29.06 7.74 -3.84
C GLU A 499 -29.17 9.17 -4.44
N TYR A 500 -29.99 9.35 -5.47
CA TYR A 500 -30.06 10.63 -6.20
C TYR A 500 -30.57 11.79 -5.32
N ASP A 501 -31.47 11.49 -4.39
CA ASP A 501 -32.09 12.40 -3.43
C ASP A 501 -31.36 12.50 -2.09
N GLU A 502 -30.31 11.70 -1.88
CA GLU A 502 -29.50 11.71 -0.65
C GLU A 502 -28.42 12.80 -0.70
N SER A 503 -28.19 13.45 0.44
CA SER A 503 -27.14 14.44 0.62
C SER A 503 -26.41 14.25 1.95
N LEU A 504 -25.16 14.68 2.04
CA LEU A 504 -24.41 14.64 3.30
C LEU A 504 -24.67 15.89 4.12
N GLU A 505 -25.02 15.71 5.39
CA GLU A 505 -25.18 16.81 6.34
C GLU A 505 -23.81 17.25 6.88
N ALA A 506 -23.60 18.57 6.94
CA ALA A 506 -22.34 19.15 7.40
C ALA A 506 -22.35 19.34 8.92
N ILE A 507 -21.21 19.09 9.57
CA ILE A 507 -20.94 19.44 10.95
C ILE A 507 -19.86 20.54 10.99
N THR A 508 -19.99 21.42 11.97
CA THR A 508 -19.05 22.54 12.17
C THR A 508 -18.24 22.25 13.42
N LEU A 509 -16.93 22.12 13.30
CA LEU A 509 -16.05 21.74 14.42
C LEU A 509 -15.11 22.89 14.77
N SER A 510 -15.01 23.22 16.05
CA SER A 510 -14.08 24.24 16.53
C SER A 510 -12.61 23.82 16.35
N THR A 511 -11.83 24.68 15.73
CA THR A 511 -10.38 24.58 15.55
C THR A 511 -9.67 25.68 16.35
N GLY A 512 -8.40 25.48 16.72
CA GLY A 512 -7.68 26.38 17.65
C GLY A 512 -7.62 25.88 19.10
N THR A 513 -6.83 26.55 19.95
CA THR A 513 -6.64 26.26 21.37
C THR A 513 -6.45 27.61 22.10
N PRO A 514 -7.41 28.09 22.91
CA PRO A 514 -8.64 27.42 23.32
C PRO A 514 -9.64 27.21 22.16
N LYS A 515 -10.45 26.16 22.24
CA LYS A 515 -11.52 25.86 21.29
C LYS A 515 -12.64 26.91 21.39
N THR A 516 -12.78 27.78 20.40
CA THR A 516 -13.83 28.82 20.33
C THR A 516 -14.66 28.68 19.05
N THR A 517 -15.64 29.55 18.84
CA THR A 517 -16.42 29.61 17.58
C THR A 517 -15.77 30.46 16.49
N GLU A 518 -14.66 31.14 16.79
CA GLU A 518 -13.99 32.05 15.84
C GLU A 518 -13.31 31.28 14.70
N ASN A 519 -12.61 30.20 15.06
CA ASN A 519 -11.97 29.31 14.10
C ASN A 519 -12.75 27.99 14.07
N THR A 520 -13.43 27.73 12.96
CA THR A 520 -14.20 26.50 12.77
C THR A 520 -13.88 25.86 11.43
N ILE A 521 -14.10 24.55 11.34
CA ILE A 521 -14.04 23.80 10.09
C ILE A 521 -15.40 23.18 9.83
N ASP A 522 -15.88 23.31 8.60
CA ASP A 522 -17.06 22.59 8.13
C ASP A 522 -16.60 21.30 7.45
N THR A 523 -17.15 20.17 7.89
CA THR A 523 -16.83 18.84 7.35
C THR A 523 -18.07 17.97 7.36
N VAL A 524 -18.16 16.98 6.48
CA VAL A 524 -19.19 15.92 6.55
C VAL A 524 -18.70 14.69 7.31
N TYR A 525 -17.38 14.61 7.53
CA TYR A 525 -16.72 13.47 8.14
C TYR A 525 -16.58 13.66 9.64
N LEU A 526 -17.24 12.81 10.42
CA LEU A 526 -17.08 12.70 11.85
C LEU A 526 -16.03 11.64 12.18
N ARG A 527 -14.99 11.99 12.93
CA ARG A 527 -14.04 11.02 13.48
C ARG A 527 -14.65 10.37 14.73
N ALA A 528 -15.28 9.21 14.53
CA ALA A 528 -15.98 8.46 15.56
C ALA A 528 -15.02 7.75 16.53
N LEU A 529 -13.85 7.30 16.05
CA LEU A 529 -12.88 6.53 16.85
C LEU A 529 -11.53 7.23 16.99
N HIS A 530 -10.90 7.03 18.16
CA HIS A 530 -9.57 7.49 18.51
C HIS A 530 -9.36 8.98 18.23
N ASN A 531 -10.37 9.79 18.49
CA ASN A 531 -10.26 11.22 18.30
C ASN A 531 -9.54 11.86 19.49
N LYS A 532 -8.73 12.88 19.21
CA LYS A 532 -7.94 13.62 20.20
C LYS A 532 -8.30 15.09 20.11
N ILE A 533 -8.84 15.64 21.21
CA ILE A 533 -9.28 17.03 21.29
C ILE A 533 -8.38 17.71 22.32
N SER A 534 -7.57 18.67 21.90
CA SER A 534 -6.80 19.53 22.82
C SER A 534 -7.57 20.78 23.19
N ASP A 535 -7.36 21.27 24.42
CA ASP A 535 -7.92 22.54 24.87
C ASP A 535 -7.09 23.18 25.99
N ILE A 536 -7.29 24.47 26.22
CA ILE A 536 -6.65 25.21 27.31
C ILE A 536 -7.74 25.74 28.25
N VAL A 537 -7.67 25.32 29.51
CA VAL A 537 -8.61 25.73 30.56
C VAL A 537 -7.91 26.70 31.50
N LYS A 538 -8.37 27.95 31.53
CA LYS A 538 -8.02 28.92 32.58
C LYS A 538 -8.97 28.72 33.76
N ALA A 539 -8.41 28.42 34.93
CA ALA A 539 -9.13 28.14 36.17
C ALA A 539 -8.48 28.89 37.35
N GLU A 540 -9.21 28.99 38.45
CA GLU A 540 -8.77 29.65 39.68
C GLU A 540 -8.91 28.66 40.85
N SER A 541 -7.86 28.53 41.65
CA SER A 541 -7.81 27.69 42.85
C SER A 541 -8.62 28.29 44.02
N SER A 542 -8.77 27.54 45.12
CA SER A 542 -9.40 28.07 46.34
C SER A 542 -8.70 29.32 46.87
N ASP A 543 -7.39 29.39 46.66
CA ASP A 543 -6.50 30.44 47.18
C ASP A 543 -6.35 31.62 46.20
N PHE A 544 -7.33 31.79 45.29
CA PHE A 544 -7.39 32.86 44.30
C PHE A 544 -6.19 32.95 43.35
N THR A 545 -5.44 31.85 43.20
CA THR A 545 -4.33 31.77 42.24
C THR A 545 -4.83 31.22 40.91
N GLN A 546 -4.53 31.93 39.81
CA GLN A 546 -4.91 31.54 38.45
C GLN A 546 -3.96 30.52 37.85
N VAL A 547 -4.53 29.48 37.24
CA VAL A 547 -3.82 28.37 36.61
C VAL A 547 -4.33 28.17 35.19
N SER A 548 -3.40 27.98 34.26
CA SER A 548 -3.67 27.62 32.87
C SER A 548 -3.30 26.16 32.66
N ILE A 549 -4.31 25.34 32.35
CA ILE A 549 -4.18 23.90 32.22
C ILE A 549 -4.34 23.54 30.74
N THR A 550 -3.30 22.94 30.16
CA THR A 550 -3.34 22.43 28.79
C THR A 550 -3.70 20.95 28.83
N LEU A 551 -4.83 20.59 28.22
CA LEU A 551 -5.42 19.26 28.29
C LEU A 551 -5.60 18.67 26.90
N SER A 552 -5.58 17.35 26.83
CA SER A 552 -6.04 16.61 25.67
C SER A 552 -6.96 15.46 26.04
N TYR A 553 -8.20 15.54 25.57
CA TYR A 553 -9.23 14.53 25.74
C TYR A 553 -9.11 13.50 24.61
N ARG A 554 -9.06 12.22 24.97
CA ARG A 554 -9.24 11.13 24.01
C ARG A 554 -10.67 10.65 24.06
N VAL A 555 -11.34 10.70 22.92
CA VAL A 555 -12.78 10.49 22.82
C VAL A 555 -13.14 9.49 21.74
N ASN A 556 -14.17 8.69 22.04
CA ASN A 556 -14.83 7.79 21.09
C ASN A 556 -16.33 8.04 21.15
N PHE A 557 -17.01 7.89 20.03
CA PHE A 557 -18.46 7.80 20.02
C PHE A 557 -18.87 6.35 20.32
N THR A 558 -19.78 6.16 21.26
CA THR A 558 -20.29 4.84 21.68
C THR A 558 -21.82 4.77 21.51
N GLY A 559 -22.42 3.62 21.80
CA GLY A 559 -23.89 3.47 21.74
C GLY A 559 -24.48 3.62 20.34
N ASP A 560 -25.69 4.17 20.27
CA ASP A 560 -26.44 4.35 19.03
C ASP A 560 -25.84 5.44 18.15
N SER A 561 -25.56 5.06 16.89
CA SER A 561 -24.96 5.93 15.87
C SER A 561 -25.84 7.10 15.47
N GLU A 562 -27.17 7.00 15.59
CA GLU A 562 -28.09 8.06 15.17
C GLU A 562 -27.91 9.35 15.98
N LYS A 563 -27.45 9.23 17.23
CA LYS A 563 -27.25 10.38 18.11
C LYS A 563 -25.93 11.12 17.88
N TRP A 564 -24.96 10.51 17.19
CA TRP A 564 -23.59 11.05 17.06
C TRP A 564 -23.56 12.44 16.42
N PHE A 565 -24.54 12.73 15.56
CA PHE A 565 -24.65 14.00 14.82
C PHE A 565 -25.69 14.97 15.41
N ASN A 566 -26.29 14.68 16.57
CA ASN A 566 -27.30 15.56 17.18
C ASN A 566 -26.71 16.91 17.62
N VAL A 567 -25.41 16.94 17.94
CA VAL A 567 -24.71 18.16 18.34
C VAL A 567 -23.84 18.63 17.18
N GLN A 568 -24.23 19.76 16.56
CA GLN A 568 -23.55 20.32 15.38
C GLN A 568 -22.05 20.54 15.60
N ASN A 569 -21.66 21.07 16.78
CA ASN A 569 -20.26 21.28 17.17
C ASN A 569 -19.96 20.56 18.48
N TYR A 570 -19.81 19.23 18.42
CA TYR A 570 -19.53 18.43 19.60
C TYR A 570 -18.20 18.78 20.28
N VAL A 571 -17.21 19.26 19.52
CA VAL A 571 -15.90 19.65 20.06
C VAL A 571 -16.07 20.82 21.02
N LYS A 572 -16.77 21.88 20.60
CA LYS A 572 -17.09 23.02 21.45
C LYS A 572 -17.91 22.59 22.66
N PHE A 573 -19.00 21.85 22.43
CA PHE A 573 -19.89 21.37 23.49
C PHE A 573 -19.12 20.60 24.57
N LEU A 574 -18.27 19.66 24.17
CA LEU A 574 -17.41 18.89 25.07
C LEU A 574 -16.45 19.81 25.83
N THR A 575 -15.74 20.72 25.14
CA THR A 575 -14.76 21.59 25.79
C THR A 575 -15.39 22.62 26.71
N ASP A 576 -16.55 23.19 26.39
CA ASP A 576 -17.24 24.14 27.27
C ASP A 576 -17.74 23.47 28.55
N HIS A 577 -18.32 22.27 28.41
CA HIS A 577 -18.73 21.47 29.57
C HIS A 577 -17.51 21.07 30.42
N MET A 578 -16.41 20.62 29.79
CA MET A 578 -15.19 20.27 30.52
C MET A 578 -14.51 21.49 31.18
N ARG A 579 -14.46 22.65 30.53
CA ARG A 579 -13.95 23.90 31.13
C ARG A 579 -14.73 24.26 32.38
N SER A 580 -16.06 24.25 32.30
CA SER A 580 -16.93 24.54 33.44
C SER A 580 -16.68 23.54 34.58
N PHE A 581 -16.64 22.26 34.26
CA PHE A 581 -16.39 21.19 35.21
C PHE A 581 -15.02 21.30 35.88
N ILE A 582 -13.95 21.51 35.10
CA ILE A 582 -12.58 21.63 35.59
C ILE A 582 -12.39 22.89 36.42
N ARG A 583 -12.98 24.03 36.02
CA ARG A 583 -12.96 25.26 36.84
C ARG A 583 -13.57 25.02 38.22
N ASN A 584 -14.71 24.34 38.27
CA ASN A 584 -15.35 23.99 39.55
C ASN A 584 -14.53 22.99 40.38
N LEU A 585 -13.85 22.04 39.72
CA LEU A 585 -12.97 21.08 40.38
C LEU A 585 -11.75 21.77 41.01
N VAL A 586 -11.05 22.59 40.23
CA VAL A 586 -9.85 23.33 40.66
C VAL A 586 -10.18 24.28 41.82
N LYS A 587 -11.37 24.90 41.82
CA LYS A 587 -11.79 25.82 42.89
C LYS A 587 -11.93 25.16 44.27
N LYS A 588 -12.04 23.83 44.33
CA LYS A 588 -12.15 23.06 45.59
C LYS A 588 -10.80 22.70 46.22
N HIS A 589 -9.69 22.89 45.49
CA HIS A 589 -8.36 22.53 45.96
C HIS A 589 -7.49 23.78 46.14
N THR A 590 -6.61 23.72 47.13
CA THR A 590 -5.55 24.72 47.33
C THR A 590 -4.52 24.61 46.22
N ILE A 591 -3.80 25.69 45.95
CA ILE A 591 -2.83 25.69 44.85
C ILE A 591 -1.68 24.72 45.09
N MET A 592 -1.28 24.55 46.35
CA MET A 592 -0.21 23.63 46.74
C MET A 592 -0.61 22.16 46.51
N ASP A 593 -1.84 21.77 46.87
CA ASP A 593 -2.36 20.42 46.60
C ASP A 593 -2.52 20.19 45.10
N PHE A 594 -3.05 21.19 44.37
CA PHE A 594 -3.24 21.09 42.93
C PHE A 594 -1.93 21.07 42.15
N TYR A 595 -0.88 21.76 42.56
CA TYR A 595 0.41 21.74 41.86
C TYR A 595 1.12 20.39 42.03
N GLY A 596 1.02 19.75 43.21
CA GLY A 596 1.61 18.44 43.46
C GLY A 596 0.81 17.27 42.88
N ASN A 597 -0.52 17.30 43.03
CA ASN A 597 -1.41 16.19 42.67
C ASN A 597 -2.36 16.51 41.51
N GLY A 598 -2.17 17.62 40.80
CA GLY A 598 -3.12 18.15 39.81
C GLY A 598 -3.43 17.18 38.69
N ILE A 599 -2.45 16.39 38.26
CA ILE A 599 -2.66 15.35 37.25
C ILE A 599 -3.71 14.37 37.75
N ASP A 600 -3.55 13.79 38.94
CA ASP A 600 -4.46 12.80 39.51
C ASP A 600 -5.83 13.39 39.87
N ILE A 601 -5.87 14.61 40.39
CA ILE A 601 -7.12 15.33 40.69
C ILE A 601 -7.96 15.47 39.42
N LEU A 602 -7.38 15.99 38.33
CA LEU A 602 -8.06 16.15 37.04
C LEU A 602 -8.49 14.80 36.46
N ARG A 603 -7.58 13.82 36.50
CA ARG A 603 -7.76 12.47 36.00
C ARG A 603 -8.89 11.74 36.73
N ASN A 604 -8.96 11.82 38.05
CA ASN A 604 -10.01 11.18 38.86
C ASN A 604 -11.34 11.95 38.76
N GLY A 605 -11.30 13.28 38.67
CA GLY A 605 -12.50 14.10 38.53
C GLY A 605 -13.21 13.88 37.18
N VAL A 606 -12.45 13.81 36.08
CA VAL A 606 -13.02 13.68 34.73
C VAL A 606 -13.35 12.23 34.38
N LEU A 607 -12.47 11.27 34.68
CA LEU A 607 -12.63 9.86 34.27
C LEU A 607 -13.25 8.97 35.35
N GLY A 608 -13.39 9.46 36.59
CA GLY A 608 -13.72 8.66 37.77
C GLY A 608 -12.47 8.07 38.45
N ALA A 609 -12.65 7.62 39.70
CA ALA A 609 -11.58 7.07 40.52
C ALA A 609 -10.97 5.80 39.91
N SER A 610 -9.65 5.67 40.02
CA SER A 610 -8.92 4.49 39.55
C SER A 610 -9.09 3.33 40.54
N SER A 611 -9.83 2.28 40.17
CA SER A 611 -9.91 1.05 40.98
C SER A 611 -8.84 0.04 40.55
N LYS A 612 -8.27 -0.74 41.48
CA LYS A 612 -7.18 -1.70 41.23
C LYS A 612 -7.55 -2.84 40.25
N THR A 613 -8.84 -3.07 40.01
CA THR A 613 -9.37 -4.20 39.23
C THR A 613 -10.11 -3.80 37.95
N ASN A 614 -10.40 -2.50 37.73
CA ASN A 614 -11.17 -2.04 36.58
C ASN A 614 -10.54 -0.81 35.93
N LYS A 615 -10.59 -0.74 34.59
CA LYS A 615 -10.28 0.49 33.84
C LYS A 615 -11.22 1.60 34.30
N ARG A 616 -10.72 2.85 34.30
CA ARG A 616 -11.53 4.01 34.69
C ARG A 616 -12.79 4.09 33.83
N PRO A 617 -13.98 4.36 34.41
CA PRO A 617 -15.25 4.33 33.68
C PRO A 617 -15.35 5.40 32.59
N GLY A 618 -14.56 6.47 32.70
CA GLY A 618 -14.61 7.60 31.77
C GLY A 618 -15.86 8.46 32.00
N ARG A 619 -16.12 9.39 31.09
CA ARG A 619 -17.30 10.24 31.12
C ARG A 619 -18.05 10.18 29.80
N LEU A 620 -19.33 9.84 29.86
CA LEU A 620 -20.24 9.80 28.72
C LEU A 620 -21.08 11.08 28.65
N PHE A 621 -21.29 11.58 27.44
CA PHE A 621 -22.25 12.64 27.11
C PHE A 621 -23.45 12.00 26.42
N GLU A 622 -24.62 12.03 27.05
CA GLU A 622 -25.82 11.31 26.57
C GLU A 622 -26.45 11.95 25.32
N GLU A 623 -26.16 13.23 25.07
CA GLU A 623 -26.74 14.00 23.97
C GLU A 623 -26.23 13.55 22.60
N ASN A 624 -24.97 13.12 22.52
CA ASN A 624 -24.31 12.68 21.29
C ASN A 624 -23.51 11.38 21.44
N ASN A 625 -23.61 10.71 22.58
CA ASN A 625 -22.86 9.51 22.95
C ASN A 625 -21.33 9.64 22.82
N VAL A 626 -20.77 10.84 23.01
CA VAL A 626 -19.32 11.00 23.11
C VAL A 626 -18.85 10.49 24.46
N HIS A 627 -17.89 9.58 24.46
CA HIS A 627 -17.26 9.03 25.65
C HIS A 627 -15.80 9.45 25.74
N ILE A 628 -15.45 10.17 26.80
CA ILE A 628 -14.08 10.47 27.19
C ILE A 628 -13.55 9.25 27.96
N TYR A 629 -12.65 8.50 27.34
CA TYR A 629 -12.05 7.31 27.95
C TYR A 629 -10.67 7.58 28.56
N ASP A 630 -9.99 8.64 28.14
CA ASP A 630 -8.69 9.04 28.68
C ASP A 630 -8.47 10.55 28.61
N LEU A 631 -7.66 11.06 29.53
CA LEU A 631 -7.34 12.47 29.70
C LEU A 631 -5.82 12.62 29.86
N GLU A 632 -5.20 13.27 28.88
CA GLU A 632 -3.80 13.68 28.97
C GLU A 632 -3.73 15.12 29.52
N VAL A 633 -3.00 15.29 30.63
CA VAL A 633 -2.63 16.61 31.13
C VAL A 633 -1.26 16.93 30.55
N LEU A 634 -1.20 17.88 29.62
CA LEU A 634 0.02 18.22 28.89
C LEU A 634 0.87 19.21 29.67
N ASP A 635 0.23 20.21 30.27
CA ASP A 635 0.94 21.27 30.98
C ASP A 635 0.02 21.93 32.03
N ILE A 636 0.60 22.32 33.16
CA ILE A 636 -0.07 23.08 34.22
C ILE A 636 0.82 24.27 34.53
N ARG A 637 0.42 25.47 34.08
CA ARG A 637 1.16 26.71 34.33
C ARG A 637 0.43 27.61 35.30
N LEU A 638 1.15 28.14 36.25
CA LEU A 638 0.68 29.26 37.05
C LEU A 638 0.71 30.52 36.18
N SER A 639 -0.32 31.36 36.31
CA SER A 639 -0.32 32.64 35.59
C SER A 639 0.61 33.65 36.27
N ASP A 640 0.88 33.47 37.57
CA ASP A 640 1.77 34.28 38.36
C ASP A 640 3.13 33.58 38.57
N ILE A 641 4.17 34.14 37.94
CA ILE A 641 5.55 33.66 37.97
C ILE A 641 6.15 33.78 39.39
N SER A 642 5.71 34.78 40.18
CA SER A 642 6.25 34.99 41.52
C SER A 642 5.84 33.86 42.47
N ILE A 643 4.59 33.43 42.39
CA ILE A 643 4.04 32.30 43.17
C ILE A 643 4.67 30.98 42.72
N GLU A 644 4.87 30.80 41.41
CA GLU A 644 5.56 29.62 40.88
C GLU A 644 6.98 29.48 41.43
N ASN A 645 7.76 30.55 41.40
CA ASN A 645 9.12 30.56 41.96
C ASN A 645 9.12 30.28 43.47
N LEU A 646 8.11 30.78 44.21
CA LEU A 646 7.97 30.55 45.64
C LEU A 646 7.61 29.08 45.96
N LEU A 647 6.77 28.44 45.14
CA LEU A 647 6.47 27.01 45.29
C LEU A 647 7.69 26.14 44.98
N ILE A 648 8.45 26.49 43.93
CA ILE A 648 9.70 25.79 43.56
C ILE A 648 10.73 25.93 44.68
N SER A 649 10.93 27.14 45.22
CA SER A 649 11.89 27.36 46.31
C SER A 649 11.49 26.60 47.59
N ALA A 650 10.20 26.61 47.95
CA ALA A 650 9.67 25.84 49.08
C ALA A 650 9.88 24.33 48.90
N GLN A 651 9.63 23.77 47.71
CA GLN A 651 9.92 22.35 47.43
C GLN A 651 11.42 22.04 47.52
N GLN A 652 12.28 22.91 46.98
CA GLN A 652 13.74 22.74 47.09
C GLN A 652 14.22 22.79 48.54
N GLU A 653 13.62 23.65 49.39
CA GLU A 653 13.92 23.68 50.83
C GLU A 653 13.50 22.40 51.53
N VAL A 654 12.31 21.86 51.24
CA VAL A 654 11.84 20.58 51.79
C VAL A 654 12.79 19.45 51.41
N VAL A 655 13.25 19.40 50.15
CA VAL A 655 14.24 18.41 49.69
C VAL A 655 15.56 18.59 50.42
N LYS A 656 16.07 19.82 50.55
CA LYS A 656 17.31 20.11 51.30
C LYS A 656 17.19 19.66 52.76
N GLN A 657 16.07 19.93 53.41
CA GLN A 657 15.81 19.51 54.79
C GLN A 657 15.74 17.99 54.90
N THR A 658 15.08 17.31 53.97
CA THR A 658 14.99 15.84 53.95
C THR A 658 16.37 15.21 53.77
N LEU A 659 17.18 15.72 52.83
CA LEU A 659 18.56 15.28 52.63
C LEU A 659 19.42 15.53 53.88
N ARG A 660 19.23 16.66 54.57
CA ARG A 660 19.93 16.97 55.81
C ARG A 660 19.56 16.01 56.94
N ILE A 661 18.25 15.73 57.11
CA ILE A 661 17.77 14.76 58.09
C ILE A 661 18.31 13.36 57.79
N ASP A 662 18.31 12.95 56.53
CA ASP A 662 18.84 11.66 56.10
C ASP A 662 20.36 11.56 56.31
N ALA A 663 21.10 12.65 56.08
CA ALA A 663 22.52 12.74 56.42
C ALA A 663 22.78 12.65 57.93
N GLU A 664 22.00 13.34 58.76
CA GLU A 664 22.10 13.24 60.23
C GLU A 664 21.70 11.85 60.73
N LYS A 665 20.68 11.19 60.14
CA LYS A 665 20.32 9.80 60.44
C LYS A 665 21.47 8.84 60.13
N ARG A 666 22.09 8.95 58.94
CA ARG A 666 23.27 8.15 58.58
C ARG A 666 24.44 8.39 59.55
N LYS A 667 24.66 9.64 59.97
CA LYS A 667 25.70 10.00 60.94
C LYS A 667 25.44 9.42 62.33
N LEU A 668 24.18 9.45 62.78
CA LEU A 668 23.75 8.82 64.02
C LEU A 668 23.94 7.30 63.97
N GLU A 669 23.50 6.64 62.90
CA GLU A 669 23.67 5.19 62.72
C GLU A 669 25.15 4.79 62.67
N PHE A 670 25.99 5.57 61.98
CA PHE A 670 27.44 5.35 61.94
C PHE A 670 28.06 5.46 63.33
N THR A 671 27.73 6.53 64.06
CA THR A 671 28.23 6.76 65.43
C THR A 671 27.79 5.64 66.37
N GLN A 672 26.50 5.25 66.32
CA GLN A 672 25.97 4.14 67.11
C GLN A 672 26.72 2.84 66.83
N LYS A 673 26.88 2.46 65.56
CA LYS A 673 27.61 1.25 65.18
C LYS A 673 29.08 1.31 65.61
N SER A 674 29.72 2.47 65.51
CA SER A 674 31.12 2.66 65.94
C SER A 674 31.28 2.53 67.45
N GLU A 675 30.39 3.13 68.24
CA GLU A 675 30.40 3.00 69.70
C GLU A 675 30.11 1.56 70.15
N ASP A 676 29.17 0.88 69.50
CA ASP A 676 28.84 -0.53 69.79
C ASP A 676 30.04 -1.46 69.53
N ILE A 677 30.79 -1.20 68.45
CA ILE A 677 32.05 -1.90 68.15
C ILE A 677 33.12 -1.56 69.19
N ASN A 678 33.28 -0.30 69.58
CA ASN A 678 34.24 0.12 70.60
C ASN A 678 33.95 -0.50 71.97
N GLN A 679 32.68 -0.58 72.37
CA GLN A 679 32.25 -1.27 73.59
C GLN A 679 32.60 -2.76 73.53
N LYS A 680 32.33 -3.43 72.41
CA LYS A 680 32.69 -4.85 72.20
C LYS A 680 34.20 -5.08 72.24
N ILE A 681 34.99 -4.21 71.61
CA ILE A 681 36.47 -4.26 71.67
C ILE A 681 36.94 -4.09 73.11
N SER A 682 36.41 -3.11 73.84
CA SER A 682 36.80 -2.81 75.22
C SER A 682 36.41 -3.93 76.19
N ALA A 683 35.22 -4.50 76.04
CA ALA A 683 34.77 -5.66 76.81
C ALA A 683 35.68 -6.88 76.55
N THR A 684 36.00 -7.15 75.28
CA THR A 684 36.90 -8.25 74.91
C THR A 684 38.30 -8.05 75.50
N LYS A 685 38.85 -6.83 75.42
CA LYS A 685 40.14 -6.49 76.05
C LYS A 685 40.09 -6.67 77.58
N SER A 686 39.00 -6.25 78.24
CA SER A 686 38.83 -6.41 79.68
C SER A 686 38.79 -7.89 80.09
N VAL A 687 38.09 -8.74 79.33
CA VAL A 687 38.07 -10.19 79.56
C VAL A 687 39.46 -10.80 79.38
N THR A 688 40.24 -10.34 78.39
CA THR A 688 41.63 -10.78 78.20
C THR A 688 42.51 -10.41 79.39
N VAL A 689 42.39 -9.17 79.90
CA VAL A 689 43.13 -8.71 81.08
C VAL A 689 42.73 -9.50 82.34
N GLN A 690 41.44 -9.78 82.53
CA GLN A 690 40.97 -10.61 83.65
C GLN A 690 41.55 -12.03 83.60
N LYS A 691 41.57 -12.66 82.41
CA LYS A 691 42.21 -13.98 82.23
C LYS A 691 43.71 -13.94 82.50
N GLN A 692 44.38 -12.84 82.17
CA GLN A 692 45.80 -12.66 82.45
C GLN A 692 46.06 -12.57 83.96
N PHE A 693 45.25 -11.80 84.70
CA PHE A 693 45.34 -11.77 86.16
C PHE A 693 44.99 -13.11 86.83
N GLU A 694 44.03 -13.87 86.29
CA GLU A 694 43.75 -15.23 86.80
C GLU A 694 44.93 -16.19 86.58
N LEU A 695 45.63 -16.07 85.46
CA LEU A 695 46.86 -16.82 85.19
C LEU A 695 47.97 -16.43 86.18
N GLU A 696 48.21 -15.14 86.36
CA GLU A 696 49.19 -14.63 87.34
C GLU A 696 48.88 -15.10 88.77
N LYS A 697 47.59 -15.09 89.16
CA LYS A 697 47.17 -15.62 90.46
C LYS A 697 47.48 -17.13 90.60
N LYS A 698 47.24 -17.92 89.56
CA LYS A 698 47.55 -19.37 89.57
C LYS A 698 49.05 -19.64 89.61
N GLU A 699 49.86 -18.82 88.93
CA GLU A 699 51.32 -18.91 89.00
C GLU A 699 51.81 -18.61 90.41
N ALA A 700 51.33 -17.53 91.03
CA ALA A 700 51.67 -17.17 92.41
C ALA A 700 51.19 -18.21 93.44
N GLU A 701 50.00 -18.82 93.26
CA GLU A 701 49.51 -19.91 94.11
C GLU A 701 50.42 -21.14 94.04
N LYS A 702 50.87 -21.54 92.84
CA LYS A 702 51.83 -22.64 92.67
C LYS A 702 53.20 -22.33 93.24
N GLU A 703 53.67 -21.09 93.11
CA GLU A 703 54.93 -20.66 93.69
C GLU A 703 54.87 -20.71 95.23
N LEU A 704 53.77 -20.25 95.83
CA LEU A 704 53.54 -20.35 97.27
C LEU A 704 53.49 -21.82 97.74
N GLU A 705 52.84 -22.70 96.98
CA GLU A 705 52.79 -24.14 97.28
C GLU A 705 54.20 -24.77 97.29
N LEU A 706 55.04 -24.38 96.33
CA LEU A 706 56.44 -24.80 96.28
C LEU A 706 57.23 -24.28 97.49
N ILE A 707 57.03 -23.02 97.88
CA ILE A 707 57.66 -22.43 99.08
C ILE A 707 57.20 -23.14 100.36
N LEU A 708 55.90 -23.41 100.52
CA LEU A 708 55.36 -24.15 101.66
C LEU A 708 55.90 -25.58 101.73
N SER A 709 56.07 -26.24 100.58
CA SER A 709 56.71 -27.56 100.53
C SER A 709 58.15 -27.52 101.04
N ARG A 710 58.94 -26.51 100.62
CA ARG A 710 60.31 -26.28 101.11
C ARG A 710 60.34 -26.03 102.61
N ILE A 711 59.50 -25.13 103.11
CA ILE A 711 59.43 -24.81 104.55
C ILE A 711 59.04 -26.06 105.35
N ASN A 712 58.08 -26.86 104.88
CA ASN A 712 57.71 -28.11 105.56
C ASN A 712 58.84 -29.13 105.60
N THR A 713 59.61 -29.27 104.51
CA THR A 713 60.80 -30.13 104.53
C THR A 713 61.85 -29.64 105.52
N GLU A 714 62.00 -28.31 105.66
CA GLU A 714 62.95 -27.68 106.57
C GLU A 714 62.51 -27.79 108.05
N ILE A 715 61.20 -27.73 108.31
CA ILE A 715 60.63 -28.00 109.64
C ILE A 715 60.84 -29.47 110.01
N GLN A 716 60.62 -30.41 109.09
CA GLN A 716 60.82 -31.84 109.37
C GLN A 716 62.28 -32.17 109.67
N THR A 717 63.24 -31.59 108.95
CA THR A 717 64.67 -31.77 109.25
C THR A 717 65.04 -31.16 110.60
N LYS A 718 64.55 -29.95 110.93
CA LYS A 718 64.77 -29.35 112.26
C LYS A 718 64.18 -30.20 113.39
N ARG A 719 62.98 -30.76 113.20
CA ARG A 719 62.33 -31.61 114.21
C ARG A 719 63.13 -32.90 114.46
N ARG A 720 63.62 -33.53 113.40
CA ARG A 720 64.52 -34.70 113.49
C ARG A 720 65.82 -34.39 114.22
N ASN A 721 66.43 -33.23 113.95
CA ASN A 721 67.65 -32.81 114.65
C ASN A 721 67.40 -32.54 116.14
N LEU A 722 66.26 -31.94 116.50
CA LEU A 722 65.91 -31.70 117.91
C LEU A 722 65.64 -33.00 118.67
N GLU A 723 65.00 -33.99 118.03
CA GLU A 723 64.81 -35.33 118.62
C GLU A 723 66.16 -36.04 118.85
N ALA A 724 67.09 -35.98 117.89
CA ALA A 724 68.44 -36.53 118.05
C ALA A 724 69.23 -35.85 119.19
N ASN A 725 69.11 -34.52 119.34
CA ASN A 725 69.78 -33.78 120.41
C ASN A 725 69.23 -34.11 121.82
N LEU A 726 67.94 -34.44 121.95
CA LEU A 726 67.35 -34.88 123.22
C LEU A 726 67.86 -36.25 123.65
N GLU A 727 68.02 -37.18 122.70
CA GLU A 727 68.62 -38.50 122.98
C GLU A 727 70.09 -38.36 123.41
N GLU A 728 70.86 -37.47 122.75
CA GLU A 728 72.26 -37.18 123.11
C GLU A 728 72.40 -36.58 124.53
N GLN A 729 71.52 -35.67 124.93
CA GLN A 729 71.52 -35.11 126.30
C GLN A 729 71.22 -36.14 127.39
N SER A 730 70.40 -37.16 127.10
CA SER A 730 70.10 -38.22 128.08
C SER A 730 71.32 -39.11 128.38
N LEU A 731 72.15 -39.39 127.37
CA LEU A 731 73.41 -40.13 127.49
C LEU A 731 74.50 -39.28 128.19
N LEU A 732 74.58 -37.98 127.90
CA LEU A 732 75.52 -37.06 128.55
C LEU A 732 75.25 -36.88 130.05
N THR A 733 73.98 -36.91 130.47
CA THR A 733 73.62 -36.77 131.89
C THR A 733 74.13 -37.97 132.70
N GLN A 734 74.02 -39.20 132.17
CA GLN A 734 74.52 -40.41 132.84
C GLN A 734 76.06 -40.43 132.96
N ILE A 735 76.78 -39.85 131.99
CA ILE A 735 78.25 -39.74 132.05
C ILE A 735 78.68 -38.69 133.08
N ASN A 736 78.02 -37.54 133.12
CA ASN A 736 78.32 -36.47 134.08
C ASN A 736 78.05 -36.89 135.54
N ASP A 737 76.99 -37.65 135.81
CA ASP A 737 76.71 -38.15 137.16
C ASP A 737 77.84 -39.08 137.67
N ALA A 738 78.41 -39.90 136.79
CA ALA A 738 79.55 -40.77 137.11
C ALA A 738 80.88 -40.00 137.30
N GLU A 739 81.08 -38.89 136.58
CA GLU A 739 82.25 -38.02 136.76
C GLU A 739 82.17 -37.18 138.05
N LEU A 740 80.98 -36.71 138.42
CA LEU A 740 80.75 -35.93 139.64
C LEU A 740 81.05 -36.75 140.90
N GLU A 741 80.64 -38.02 140.92
CA GLU A 741 80.91 -38.96 142.02
C GLU A 741 82.42 -39.26 142.17
N ARG A 742 83.15 -39.20 141.06
CA ARG A 742 84.61 -39.38 141.03
C ARG A 742 85.35 -38.14 141.56
N LYS A 743 84.87 -36.94 141.21
CA LYS A 743 85.42 -35.66 141.69
C LYS A 743 85.18 -35.42 143.18
N GLN A 744 84.02 -35.80 143.73
CA GLN A 744 83.76 -35.66 145.17
C GLN A 744 84.79 -36.42 146.01
N LYS A 745 85.16 -37.64 145.60
CA LYS A 745 86.20 -38.43 146.30
C LYS A 745 87.60 -37.82 146.19
N GLU A 746 87.88 -37.08 145.13
CA GLU A 746 89.16 -36.39 144.90
C GLU A 746 89.25 -35.10 145.74
N GLU A 747 88.16 -34.32 145.82
CA GLU A 747 88.11 -33.11 146.65
C GLU A 747 88.10 -33.44 148.16
N ASP A 748 87.45 -34.52 148.60
CA ASP A 748 87.51 -34.96 150.00
C ASP A 748 88.94 -35.34 150.41
N LEU A 749 89.71 -35.94 149.51
CA LEU A 749 91.12 -36.25 149.75
C LEU A 749 92.00 -34.98 149.80
N LEU A 750 91.72 -33.99 148.95
CA LEU A 750 92.41 -32.71 148.95
C LEU A 750 92.12 -31.87 150.21
N LEU A 751 90.88 -31.92 150.72
CA LEU A 751 90.53 -31.26 151.99
C LEU A 751 91.29 -31.85 153.18
N ASP A 752 91.50 -33.18 153.22
CA ASP A 752 92.27 -33.83 154.28
C ASP A 752 93.78 -33.48 154.23
N ILE A 753 94.31 -33.26 153.02
CA ILE A 753 95.69 -32.77 152.82
C ILE A 753 95.82 -31.31 153.29
N ALA A 754 94.87 -30.44 152.90
CA ALA A 754 94.88 -29.03 153.27
C ALA A 754 94.72 -28.81 154.78
N GLN A 755 93.94 -29.65 155.47
CA GLN A 755 93.83 -29.60 156.94
C GLN A 755 95.18 -29.87 157.63
N LYS A 756 95.96 -30.84 157.12
CA LYS A 756 97.29 -31.17 157.66
C LYS A 756 98.34 -30.11 157.36
N GLU A 757 98.28 -29.47 156.18
CA GLU A 757 99.16 -28.34 155.84
C GLU A 757 98.90 -27.12 156.72
N LEU A 758 97.63 -26.78 156.98
CA LEU A 758 97.26 -25.66 157.86
C LEU A 758 97.72 -25.88 159.31
N GLU A 759 97.69 -27.14 159.79
CA GLU A 759 98.19 -27.51 161.11
C GLU A 759 99.72 -27.32 161.21
N GLN A 760 100.46 -27.67 160.15
CA GLN A 760 101.90 -27.39 160.03
C GLN A 760 102.20 -25.88 159.99
N GLU A 761 101.41 -25.11 159.26
CA GLU A 761 101.61 -23.67 159.10
C GLU A 761 101.37 -22.90 160.42
N LEU A 762 100.40 -23.33 161.24
CA LEU A 762 100.16 -22.79 162.58
C LEU A 762 101.31 -23.07 163.56
N GLU A 763 101.99 -24.22 163.42
CA GLU A 763 103.19 -24.55 164.20
C GLU A 763 104.39 -23.68 163.81
N LEU A 764 104.58 -23.46 162.50
CA LEU A 764 105.66 -22.64 161.95
C LEU A 764 105.50 -21.16 162.33
N LEU A 765 104.26 -20.63 162.25
CA LEU A 765 103.96 -19.26 162.64
C LEU A 765 104.14 -19.01 164.15
N ARG A 766 103.86 -20.01 165.00
CA ARG A 766 104.16 -19.93 166.44
C ARG A 766 105.66 -19.84 166.70
N ALA A 767 106.47 -20.60 165.97
CA ALA A 767 107.93 -20.53 166.07
C ALA A 767 108.49 -19.19 165.54
N ASP A 768 107.93 -18.65 164.46
CA ASP A 768 108.36 -17.37 163.87
C ASP A 768 108.01 -16.16 164.74
N VAL A 769 106.83 -16.13 165.37
CA VAL A 769 106.46 -15.05 166.32
C VAL A 769 107.39 -15.06 167.54
N GLU A 770 107.78 -16.24 168.02
CA GLU A 770 108.74 -16.40 169.12
C GLU A 770 110.14 -15.90 168.71
N ALA A 771 110.55 -16.10 167.45
CA ALA A 771 111.80 -15.59 166.89
C ALA A 771 111.80 -14.06 166.64
N VAL A 772 110.65 -13.47 166.28
CA VAL A 772 110.52 -12.00 166.07
C VAL A 772 110.54 -11.24 167.39
N VAL A 773 109.99 -11.81 168.48
CA VAL A 773 110.08 -11.22 169.82
C VAL A 773 111.55 -11.18 170.31
N GLN A 774 112.34 -12.24 170.06
CA GLN A 774 113.77 -12.25 170.41
C GLN A 774 114.61 -11.30 169.53
N LYS A 775 114.24 -11.09 168.25
CA LYS A 775 114.96 -10.17 167.34
C LYS A 775 114.67 -8.68 167.64
N ALA A 776 113.49 -8.34 168.17
CA ALA A 776 113.15 -6.95 168.51
C ALA A 776 113.84 -6.44 169.79
N GLU A 777 114.32 -7.32 170.67
CA GLU A 777 115.15 -6.93 171.84
C GLU A 777 116.61 -6.58 171.46
N ALA A 778 117.04 -6.87 170.23
CA ALA A 778 118.41 -6.64 169.76
C ALA A 778 118.50 -5.54 168.67
N VAL A 779 118.90 -4.33 169.10
CA VAL A 779 119.66 -3.29 168.34
C VAL A 779 118.92 -2.04 167.81
N SER A 780 118.75 -1.10 168.75
CA SER A 780 119.35 0.26 168.90
C SER A 780 119.01 1.49 168.00
N PRO A 781 118.94 2.70 168.60
CA PRO A 781 118.12 3.84 168.14
C PRO A 781 118.83 4.87 167.22
N LYS A 782 120.04 4.59 166.70
CA LYS A 782 120.82 5.57 165.90
C LYS A 782 120.67 5.46 164.38
N LEU A 783 120.08 4.39 163.85
CA LEU A 783 119.73 4.31 162.42
C LEU A 783 118.61 5.32 162.05
N ILE A 784 117.88 5.79 163.07
CA ILE A 784 116.75 6.72 162.98
C ILE A 784 117.16 8.16 162.60
N ALA A 785 118.45 8.53 162.62
CA ALA A 785 118.90 9.90 162.27
C ALA A 785 119.56 10.04 160.87
N ALA A 786 120.02 8.96 160.22
CA ALA A 786 120.81 9.06 158.98
C ALA A 786 119.98 9.22 157.70
N LEU A 787 118.70 8.84 157.72
CA LEU A 787 117.79 8.97 156.57
C LEU A 787 117.14 10.36 156.45
N GLN A 788 117.50 11.31 157.32
CA GLN A 788 116.96 12.68 157.37
C GLN A 788 117.75 13.73 156.55
N SER A 789 118.81 13.36 155.82
CA SER A 789 119.54 14.29 154.96
C SER A 789 119.76 13.73 153.56
N PHE A 790 118.94 14.16 152.59
CA PHE A 790 119.39 14.74 151.32
C PHE A 790 118.18 15.12 150.46
N ALA A 791 117.95 16.42 150.36
CA ALA A 791 117.13 17.07 149.34
C ALA A 791 118.06 17.66 148.28
N ASP A 792 117.84 17.37 147.00
CA ASP A 792 117.62 18.36 145.93
C ASP A 792 117.81 17.80 144.51
N LYS A 793 116.73 17.93 143.73
CA LYS A 793 116.58 18.61 142.43
C LYS A 793 117.62 18.48 141.29
N ALA A 794 118.62 17.61 141.34
CA ALA A 794 119.61 17.48 140.25
C ALA A 794 120.00 16.04 139.86
N LEU A 795 119.10 15.06 140.03
CA LEU A 795 119.40 13.66 139.68
C LEU A 795 119.19 13.35 138.18
N ALA A 796 118.30 14.08 137.50
CA ALA A 796 117.92 13.77 136.12
C ALA A 796 119.07 13.99 135.11
N GLU A 797 120.03 14.88 135.41
CA GLU A 797 121.10 15.21 134.46
C GLU A 797 122.29 14.24 134.52
N LYS A 798 122.48 13.52 135.63
CA LYS A 798 123.62 12.60 135.81
C LYS A 798 123.26 11.12 135.63
N VAL A 799 122.02 10.72 135.94
CA VAL A 799 121.58 9.32 135.76
C VAL A 799 121.47 8.94 134.28
N ALA A 800 121.28 9.92 133.38
CA ALA A 800 121.29 9.68 131.94
C ALA A 800 122.70 9.45 131.36
N LYS A 801 123.78 9.94 131.99
CA LYS A 801 125.16 9.84 131.46
C LYS A 801 125.91 8.58 131.89
N SER A 802 125.53 7.92 132.98
CA SER A 802 126.30 6.81 133.57
C SER A 802 125.88 5.41 133.12
N MET A 803 124.84 5.28 132.30
CA MET A 803 124.26 3.97 131.93
C MET A 803 124.40 3.63 130.43
N SER A 804 125.05 4.46 129.60
CA SER A 804 125.36 4.16 128.19
C SER A 804 126.32 2.98 127.95
N PRO A 805 127.28 2.63 128.82
CA PRO A 805 128.21 1.53 128.51
C PRO A 805 127.67 0.12 128.81
N LEU A 806 126.63 -0.04 129.63
CA LEU A 806 126.10 -1.37 130.06
C LEU A 806 125.01 -1.93 129.13
N ALA A 807 124.50 -1.12 128.21
CA ALA A 807 123.50 -1.52 127.21
C ALA A 807 124.07 -2.39 126.07
N ILE A 808 125.40 -2.59 126.00
CA ILE A 808 126.08 -3.33 124.93
C ILE A 808 126.17 -4.86 125.24
N LEU A 809 125.90 -5.31 126.46
CA LEU A 809 126.20 -6.69 126.90
C LEU A 809 125.00 -7.65 127.03
N GLY A 810 123.76 -7.18 126.90
CA GLY A 810 122.57 -7.99 127.22
C GLY A 810 121.54 -8.18 126.11
N GLY A 811 121.72 -7.55 124.94
CA GLY A 811 120.83 -7.71 123.78
C GLY A 811 119.35 -7.35 124.02
N LYS A 812 119.02 -6.60 125.07
CA LYS A 812 117.65 -6.18 125.45
C LYS A 812 117.67 -4.75 125.97
N SER A 813 116.62 -3.97 125.68
CA SER A 813 116.59 -2.52 125.89
C SER A 813 116.58 -2.09 127.36
N VAL A 814 117.06 -0.88 127.62
CA VAL A 814 117.21 -0.27 128.96
C VAL A 814 115.87 -0.14 129.71
N ALA A 815 114.73 -0.12 129.02
CA ALA A 815 113.41 -0.05 129.64
C ALA A 815 113.02 -1.36 130.36
N HIS A 816 113.49 -2.53 129.90
CA HIS A 816 113.02 -3.83 130.38
C HIS A 816 113.56 -4.21 131.77
N VAL A 817 114.75 -3.72 132.13
CA VAL A 817 115.34 -3.94 133.47
C VAL A 817 114.68 -3.03 134.51
N PHE A 818 114.31 -1.82 134.12
CA PHE A 818 113.65 -0.86 135.01
C PHE A 818 112.19 -1.23 135.29
N SER A 819 111.50 -1.84 134.31
CA SER A 819 110.13 -2.36 134.43
C SER A 819 110.00 -3.46 135.50
N ASN A 820 110.94 -4.42 135.58
CA ASN A 820 110.84 -5.53 136.53
C ASN A 820 111.01 -5.15 138.01
N MET A 821 111.75 -4.07 138.30
CA MET A 821 111.96 -3.62 139.68
C MET A 821 110.75 -2.80 140.21
N LEU A 822 109.91 -2.31 139.30
CA LEU A 822 108.79 -1.40 139.62
C LEU A 822 107.41 -2.02 139.35
N LYS A 823 107.35 -3.30 138.95
CA LYS A 823 106.11 -4.06 138.81
C LYS A 823 105.36 -4.09 140.16
N GLY A 824 104.20 -3.45 140.19
CA GLY A 824 103.34 -3.32 141.38
C GLY A 824 103.29 -1.91 142.00
N THR A 825 104.05 -0.93 141.48
CA THR A 825 103.96 0.47 141.93
C THR A 825 103.21 1.36 140.93
N LYS A 826 102.60 2.45 141.40
CA LYS A 826 101.78 3.38 140.58
C LYS A 826 102.54 4.10 139.44
N LEU A 827 103.86 3.99 139.38
CA LEU A 827 104.72 4.62 138.36
C LEU A 827 104.91 3.81 137.07
N ALA A 828 104.41 2.57 137.00
CA ALA A 828 104.59 1.70 135.82
C ALA A 828 103.87 2.22 134.54
N HIS A 829 102.85 3.07 134.66
CA HIS A 829 102.00 3.49 133.54
C HIS A 829 102.57 4.57 132.60
N VAL A 830 103.76 5.11 132.81
CA VAL A 830 104.27 6.19 131.93
C VAL A 830 105.20 5.67 130.81
N LEU A 831 105.67 4.42 130.87
CA LEU A 831 106.74 3.94 129.97
C LEU A 831 106.33 2.94 128.87
N GLU A 832 105.15 2.31 128.93
CA GLU A 832 104.79 1.20 128.00
C GLU A 832 104.04 1.63 126.71
N ASN A 833 103.89 2.92 126.41
CA ASN A 833 103.02 3.41 125.33
C ASN A 833 103.71 3.88 124.02
N GLU A 834 105.01 3.65 123.79
CA GLU A 834 105.70 4.31 122.65
C GLU A 834 106.67 3.48 121.78
N ALA A 835 106.66 2.14 121.80
CA ALA A 835 107.47 1.35 120.86
C ALA A 835 106.84 0.00 120.49
N ASP A 836 106.23 -0.06 119.30
CA ASP A 836 106.30 -1.17 118.32
C ASP A 836 105.05 -1.16 117.42
N ASN A 837 105.09 -0.28 116.42
CA ASN A 837 104.27 -0.26 115.21
C ASN A 837 105.23 0.05 114.05
N GLU A 838 105.85 -0.98 113.44
CA GLU A 838 106.28 -1.03 112.02
C GLU A 838 107.05 -2.34 111.71
N ILE A 839 106.55 -3.08 110.69
CA ILE A 839 107.29 -3.91 109.70
C ILE A 839 107.81 -5.28 110.21
N ASP A 840 107.61 -6.45 109.57
CA ASP A 840 106.94 -6.89 108.35
C ASP A 840 106.71 -8.42 108.43
N ASP A 841 105.88 -8.93 107.52
CA ASP A 841 105.74 -10.33 107.09
C ASP A 841 107.06 -11.09 106.86
N ILE A 842 107.03 -12.43 106.93
CA ILE A 842 107.60 -13.41 105.95
C ILE A 842 107.82 -14.82 106.56
N GLU A 843 107.18 -15.81 105.92
CA GLU A 843 107.59 -17.21 105.62
C GLU A 843 108.03 -18.18 106.75
N GLU A 844 107.97 -19.51 106.64
CA GLU A 844 107.94 -20.49 105.53
C GLU A 844 107.03 -21.68 105.95
N GLY A 845 106.46 -22.52 105.10
CA GLY A 845 106.69 -22.78 103.68
C GLY A 845 105.92 -24.04 103.26
N GLU A 846 105.84 -24.24 101.95
CA GLU A 846 105.26 -25.34 101.18
C GLU A 846 105.20 -26.72 101.88
N TYR A 847 104.05 -27.41 101.84
CA TYR A 847 103.66 -28.36 100.77
C TYR A 847 102.17 -28.72 100.85
#